data_AF-A0A3L7QQJ2-F1
#
_entry.id   AF-A0A3L7QQJ2-F1
#
_cell.length_a   1.000
_cell.length_b   1.000
_cell.length_c   1.000
_cell.angle_alpha   90.00
_cell.angle_beta   90.00
_cell.angle_gamma   90.00
#
_symmetry.space_group_name_H-M   'P 1'
#
loop_
_entity.id
_entity.type
_entity.pdbx_description
1 polymer ?
#
loop_
_entity_poly.entity_id
_entity_poly.type
_entity_poly.pdbx_seq_one_letter_code
_entity_poly.pdbx_strand_id
1 'polypeptide(L)'
;MTIRCLLQVWMLVGFGAWLSVVTAAEPAKLVVTSPKPHQIFQRHGTAPGTGYAMVPIEGEVPAGAENLEWSYALLGSTQLFKNTSDFVFQPLAMAIREGRFNGTIRMPAGYFQIYLKCHNGTGDVAATLITYVGVGEVFVIAGQSYATNTNDEKLAVTDKSARVTAFNTATGQWQIANDPQPTPDGSDGGSIWPPLGDALADHLQVPVGFVNVAWGGTSSKQWLPGGTLHPRLAAVGQQLGNCRAVLWQQGESDVIEKTPTETYVENVRTIRDAAFAQWGYSVPWLLAKSTHHPTVYNDPEGEGRIRSAIDALTKLPGFRPGPDTDTLQGENRGDIKSRRHFTGVGQKRAAEMWLAAIKAEFFTSAPADSLKVGVAEADITPPIGFPMAGYYHERLAEGEIDPLKAKAIAFVGPQSSGALVVCDLIGIATDLKNEVRKRASEKTGIPPENIGISATHSHTAPDYMKELYLRLGNEPQEKLRADYIDKLIGGIVDAIVEAHKSAEPSLIESGSAIQEFPVSFNRRSIMTDGTTRTWIGHDDPRVVRAAGPIDPEIALVTVRNLDGTPRGVLSNFALHLDTVGGAKWSADYPFFIERVLRQSTSSSLISIFGNGCCGDINHVNPKSKVRNTADIIGTSLGNTIDRQLKNPAGLKPLSRSDLVVKSTTIQLALQSADKEEIDKALVILDKARKKEPVDFFDHVTAYKKVMIDGLRHKTPHANTREQITWGLSRSLAGIGETIPVDMTVFALGPDVAIIALPGEVFVDLGLAIKRNSPFRTTLVIELSNCVETIYVPTRAAYAGGSYEVTNSSTMPGSGELIVETALKLLDEAAREQQSSAN
;
A
#
# COMPACT_ATOMS: atom_id res chain seq x y z
N MET A 1 -6.02 -46.64 -65.89
CA MET A 1 -6.87 -47.25 -66.93
C MET A 1 -7.97 -46.25 -67.26
N THR A 2 -8.15 -45.98 -68.54
CA THR A 2 -8.64 -44.74 -69.17
C THR A 2 -10.18 -44.68 -69.28
N ILE A 3 -10.71 -43.46 -69.51
CA ILE A 3 -11.94 -43.06 -70.28
C ILE A 3 -12.84 -42.11 -69.44
N ARG A 4 -12.79 -40.78 -69.62
CA ARG A 4 -13.44 -39.91 -70.64
C ARG A 4 -14.99 -39.87 -70.60
N CYS A 5 -15.55 -38.73 -70.22
CA CYS A 5 -16.80 -38.11 -70.72
C CYS A 5 -16.59 -36.58 -70.61
N LEU A 6 -16.27 -35.85 -71.69
CA LEU A 6 -17.10 -35.30 -72.78
C LEU A 6 -17.51 -33.82 -72.55
N LEU A 7 -17.05 -33.00 -73.49
CA LEU A 7 -17.22 -31.55 -73.69
C LEU A 7 -18.68 -31.11 -73.93
N GLN A 8 -18.99 -29.84 -73.60
CA GLN A 8 -19.47 -28.79 -74.53
C GLN A 8 -19.67 -27.44 -73.78
N VAL A 9 -18.80 -26.44 -74.01
CA VAL A 9 -19.04 -25.16 -74.73
C VAL A 9 -20.27 -24.38 -74.26
N TRP A 10 -20.11 -23.15 -73.73
CA TRP A 10 -20.86 -21.93 -74.12
C TRP A 10 -20.17 -20.67 -73.54
N MET A 11 -20.15 -19.60 -74.33
CA MET A 11 -19.53 -18.29 -74.11
C MET A 11 -20.38 -17.33 -73.25
N LEU A 12 -19.67 -16.39 -72.60
CA LEU A 12 -19.99 -14.96 -72.41
C LEU A 12 -20.88 -14.45 -71.23
N VAL A 13 -20.30 -13.43 -70.57
CA VAL A 13 -20.85 -12.33 -69.73
C VAL A 13 -21.14 -12.61 -68.25
N GLY A 14 -20.46 -11.85 -67.36
CA GLY A 14 -21.08 -11.43 -66.09
C GLY A 14 -20.14 -11.22 -64.91
N PHE A 15 -19.85 -9.95 -64.63
CA PHE A 15 -19.48 -9.39 -63.33
C PHE A 15 -18.12 -9.77 -62.70
N GLY A 16 -17.17 -8.85 -62.85
CA GLY A 16 -16.03 -8.74 -61.96
C GLY A 16 -16.47 -8.31 -60.56
N ALA A 17 -16.31 -9.20 -59.59
CA ALA A 17 -16.14 -8.84 -58.20
C ALA A 17 -14.62 -8.84 -57.94
N TRP A 18 -14.02 -7.65 -57.97
CA TRP A 18 -12.71 -7.44 -57.38
C TRP A 18 -12.87 -7.62 -55.87
N LEU A 19 -12.63 -8.85 -55.36
CA LEU A 19 -12.24 -9.02 -53.96
C LEU A 19 -10.86 -8.38 -53.81
N SER A 20 -10.87 -7.10 -53.46
CA SER A 20 -9.71 -6.48 -52.83
C SER A 20 -9.54 -7.16 -51.48
N VAL A 21 -8.60 -8.10 -51.43
CA VAL A 21 -7.97 -8.48 -50.17
C VAL A 21 -7.30 -7.21 -49.68
N VAL A 22 -7.98 -6.47 -48.80
CA VAL A 22 -7.35 -5.43 -48.00
C VAL A 22 -6.40 -6.17 -47.06
N THR A 23 -5.17 -6.36 -47.52
CA THR A 23 -4.05 -6.65 -46.62
C THR A 23 -3.99 -5.46 -45.66
N ALA A 24 -4.33 -5.68 -44.38
CA ALA A 24 -4.04 -4.69 -43.34
C ALA A 24 -2.57 -4.30 -43.47
N ALA A 25 -2.29 -3.03 -43.71
CA ALA A 25 -0.91 -2.55 -43.78
C ALA A 25 -0.21 -2.86 -42.46
N GLU A 26 1.03 -3.35 -42.52
CA GLU A 26 1.82 -3.57 -41.30
C GLU A 26 1.98 -2.23 -40.54
N PRO A 27 1.85 -2.24 -39.20
CA PRO A 27 1.97 -1.03 -38.41
C PRO A 27 3.38 -0.43 -38.55
N ALA A 28 3.48 0.89 -38.49
CA ALA A 28 4.78 1.57 -38.50
C ALA A 28 5.63 1.14 -37.30
N LYS A 29 6.96 1.19 -37.43
CA LYS A 29 7.86 0.83 -36.32
C LYS A 29 7.96 1.96 -35.30
N LEU A 30 7.65 1.67 -34.03
CA LEU A 30 7.86 2.61 -32.91
C LEU A 30 9.36 2.73 -32.56
N VAL A 31 9.82 3.95 -32.35
CA VAL A 31 11.19 4.25 -31.87
C VAL A 31 11.15 4.45 -30.36
N VAL A 32 11.70 3.47 -29.63
CA VAL A 32 11.80 3.49 -28.17
C VAL A 32 13.25 3.76 -27.77
N THR A 33 13.45 4.77 -26.92
CA THR A 33 14.74 5.16 -26.33
C THR A 33 14.97 4.55 -24.93
N SER A 34 13.90 4.20 -24.21
CA SER A 34 13.93 3.44 -22.96
C SER A 34 12.67 2.57 -22.84
N PRO A 35 12.75 1.31 -22.37
CA PRO A 35 13.97 0.61 -21.98
C PRO A 35 14.80 0.17 -23.19
N LYS A 36 16.09 -0.02 -22.98
CA LYS A 36 17.00 -0.57 -24.00
C LYS A 36 16.97 -2.10 -23.98
N PRO A 37 17.28 -2.77 -25.11
CA PRO A 37 17.47 -4.22 -25.11
C PRO A 37 18.49 -4.65 -24.06
N HIS A 38 18.22 -5.76 -23.38
CA HIS A 38 18.99 -6.34 -22.27
C HIS A 38 19.15 -5.47 -21.01
N GLN A 39 18.47 -4.32 -20.92
CA GLN A 39 18.52 -3.46 -19.74
C GLN A 39 17.83 -4.12 -18.54
N ILE A 40 18.50 -4.07 -17.39
CA ILE A 40 17.97 -4.52 -16.11
C ILE A 40 17.65 -3.31 -15.24
N PHE A 41 16.44 -3.28 -14.70
CA PHE A 41 16.01 -2.31 -13.71
C PHE A 41 16.05 -2.94 -12.32
N GLN A 42 16.51 -2.18 -11.33
CA GLN A 42 16.55 -2.61 -9.94
C GLN A 42 15.13 -2.85 -9.41
N ARG A 43 14.84 -4.07 -8.97
CA ARG A 43 13.55 -4.42 -8.36
C ARG A 43 13.44 -3.92 -6.92
N HIS A 44 12.20 -3.68 -6.51
CA HIS A 44 11.77 -3.63 -5.13
C HIS A 44 11.49 -5.05 -4.61
N GLY A 45 11.87 -5.33 -3.36
CA GLY A 45 11.81 -6.67 -2.75
C GLY A 45 13.14 -7.44 -2.87
N THR A 46 13.22 -8.54 -2.12
CA THR A 46 14.44 -9.39 -2.03
C THR A 46 14.17 -10.88 -2.20
N ALA A 47 12.92 -11.35 -2.05
CA ALA A 47 12.60 -12.77 -2.18
C ALA A 47 12.80 -13.31 -3.61
N PRO A 48 13.28 -14.55 -3.80
CA PRO A 48 13.56 -15.11 -5.13
C PRO A 48 12.36 -15.09 -6.07
N GLY A 49 12.56 -14.70 -7.33
CA GLY A 49 11.54 -14.68 -8.39
C GLY A 49 10.41 -13.66 -8.21
N THR A 50 10.48 -12.79 -7.21
CA THR A 50 9.40 -11.84 -6.86
C THR A 50 9.88 -10.40 -6.88
N GLY A 51 8.95 -9.45 -6.73
CA GLY A 51 9.24 -8.02 -6.73
C GLY A 51 8.80 -7.35 -8.02
N TYR A 52 9.11 -6.06 -8.15
CA TYR A 52 8.72 -5.26 -9.32
C TYR A 52 9.63 -4.03 -9.47
N ALA A 53 9.59 -3.39 -10.63
CA ALA A 53 10.18 -2.07 -10.85
C ALA A 53 9.25 -1.21 -11.70
N MET A 54 9.37 0.11 -11.52
CA MET A 54 8.75 1.07 -12.43
C MET A 54 9.70 1.28 -13.62
N VAL A 55 9.32 0.76 -14.78
CA VAL A 55 10.11 0.79 -16.00
C VAL A 55 9.62 1.93 -16.91
N PRO A 56 10.45 2.97 -17.16
CA PRO A 56 10.10 4.08 -18.02
C PRO A 56 10.06 3.64 -19.49
N ILE A 57 8.96 4.00 -20.17
CA ILE A 57 8.73 3.79 -21.60
C ILE A 57 8.81 5.14 -22.29
N GLU A 58 9.91 5.39 -22.99
CA GLU A 58 10.21 6.69 -23.59
C GLU A 58 10.66 6.54 -25.03
N GLY A 59 10.26 7.47 -25.89
CA GLY A 59 10.64 7.44 -27.29
C GLY A 59 10.09 8.61 -28.09
N GLU A 60 10.13 8.48 -29.41
CA GLU A 60 9.68 9.50 -30.35
C GLU A 60 8.26 9.22 -30.81
N VAL A 61 7.43 10.26 -30.85
CA VAL A 61 6.02 10.17 -31.24
C VAL A 61 5.94 9.93 -32.75
N PRO A 62 5.28 8.85 -33.20
CA PRO A 62 4.98 8.69 -34.62
C PRO A 62 4.10 9.83 -35.13
N ALA A 63 4.28 10.25 -36.39
CA ALA A 63 3.44 11.28 -36.98
C ALA A 63 1.95 10.90 -36.91
N GLY A 64 1.12 11.77 -36.32
CA GLY A 64 -0.33 11.53 -36.15
C GLY A 64 -0.70 10.66 -34.94
N ALA A 65 0.26 10.34 -34.06
CA ALA A 65 0.03 9.52 -32.87
C ALA A 65 -0.27 10.32 -31.58
N GLU A 66 -0.48 11.64 -31.67
CA GLU A 66 -0.59 12.53 -30.51
C GLU A 66 -1.83 12.26 -29.65
N ASN A 67 -2.88 11.68 -30.25
CA ASN A 67 -4.16 11.39 -29.60
C ASN A 67 -4.53 9.89 -29.64
N LEU A 68 -3.55 9.00 -29.87
CA LEU A 68 -3.80 7.57 -29.93
C LEU A 68 -3.83 6.92 -28.55
N GLU A 69 -4.54 5.80 -28.46
CA GLU A 69 -4.50 4.93 -27.29
C GLU A 69 -3.24 4.07 -27.34
N TRP A 70 -2.64 3.82 -26.17
CA TRP A 70 -1.42 3.04 -26.05
C TRP A 70 -1.67 1.80 -25.19
N SER A 71 -1.05 0.70 -25.59
CA SER A 71 -1.10 -0.56 -24.84
C SER A 71 0.18 -1.35 -24.96
N TYR A 72 0.41 -2.24 -24.00
CA TYR A 72 1.57 -3.12 -23.99
C TYR A 72 1.18 -4.55 -23.59
N ALA A 73 2.02 -5.50 -23.98
CA ALA A 73 1.98 -6.87 -23.46
C ALA A 73 3.39 -7.28 -23.01
N LEU A 74 3.46 -7.98 -21.88
CA LEU A 74 4.69 -8.61 -21.40
C LEU A 74 4.70 -10.07 -21.82
N LEU A 75 5.78 -10.46 -22.50
CA LEU A 75 5.98 -11.82 -22.99
C LEU A 75 7.12 -12.46 -22.21
N GLY A 76 6.92 -13.70 -21.75
CA GLY A 76 7.98 -14.44 -21.06
C GLY A 76 9.16 -14.71 -22.00
N SER A 77 10.38 -14.84 -21.46
CA SER A 77 11.60 -15.06 -22.26
C SER A 77 11.58 -16.31 -23.15
N THR A 78 10.71 -17.28 -22.86
CA THR A 78 10.54 -18.52 -23.61
C THR A 78 9.36 -18.51 -24.58
N GLN A 79 8.51 -17.47 -24.57
CA GLN A 79 7.40 -17.36 -25.50
C GLN A 79 7.91 -16.96 -26.89
N LEU A 80 7.69 -17.84 -27.88
CA LEU A 80 7.98 -17.55 -29.27
C LEU A 80 6.91 -16.62 -29.83
N PHE A 81 7.33 -15.50 -30.41
CA PHE A 81 6.45 -14.60 -31.16
C PHE A 81 5.89 -15.34 -32.39
N LYS A 82 4.62 -15.77 -32.33
CA LYS A 82 3.93 -16.44 -33.45
C LYS A 82 2.82 -15.56 -34.03
N ASN A 83 1.97 -14.95 -33.19
CA ASN A 83 0.93 -14.02 -33.56
C ASN A 83 0.55 -13.13 -32.35
N THR A 84 0.03 -11.92 -32.60
CA THR A 84 -0.41 -10.97 -31.56
C THR A 84 -1.76 -11.34 -30.94
N SER A 85 -2.50 -12.29 -31.53
CA SER A 85 -3.80 -12.77 -31.04
C SER A 85 -3.76 -13.37 -29.62
N ASP A 86 -2.59 -13.84 -29.19
CA ASP A 86 -2.43 -14.56 -27.93
C ASP A 86 -1.97 -13.63 -26.79
N PHE A 87 -1.85 -12.32 -27.06
CA PHE A 87 -1.31 -11.36 -26.10
C PHE A 87 -2.41 -10.78 -25.21
N VAL A 88 -2.09 -10.69 -23.92
CA VAL A 88 -2.92 -9.96 -22.96
C VAL A 88 -2.43 -8.52 -22.89
N PHE A 89 -3.12 -7.63 -23.59
CA PHE A 89 -2.79 -6.21 -23.64
C PHE A 89 -3.30 -5.46 -22.40
N GLN A 90 -2.45 -4.59 -21.88
CA GLN A 90 -2.75 -3.66 -20.80
C GLN A 90 -2.70 -2.23 -21.33
N PRO A 91 -3.65 -1.36 -20.94
CA PRO A 91 -3.60 0.05 -21.33
C PRO A 91 -2.39 0.74 -20.71
N LEU A 92 -1.80 1.67 -21.45
CA LEU A 92 -0.65 2.46 -21.02
C LEU A 92 -0.97 3.95 -21.13
N ALA A 93 -0.93 4.65 -20.00
CA ALA A 93 -1.00 6.10 -20.01
C ALA A 93 0.34 6.67 -20.54
N MET A 94 0.26 7.51 -21.57
CA MET A 94 1.41 8.18 -22.17
C MET A 94 1.24 9.70 -22.07
N ALA A 95 2.28 10.39 -21.61
CA ALA A 95 2.42 11.82 -21.73
C ALA A 95 3.18 12.14 -23.03
N ILE A 96 2.59 12.97 -23.90
CA ILE A 96 3.21 13.38 -25.15
C ILE A 96 3.58 14.86 -25.06
N ARG A 97 4.87 15.19 -25.22
CA ARG A 97 5.38 16.57 -25.23
C ARG A 97 6.54 16.68 -26.21
N GLU A 98 6.52 17.75 -27.03
CA GLU A 98 7.64 18.10 -27.92
C GLU A 98 8.10 16.94 -28.82
N GLY A 99 7.15 16.17 -29.36
CA GLY A 99 7.44 15.02 -30.22
C GLY A 99 8.00 13.79 -29.50
N ARG A 100 7.98 13.76 -28.16
CA ARG A 100 8.38 12.60 -27.35
C ARG A 100 7.22 12.06 -26.54
N PHE A 101 7.16 10.75 -26.39
CA PHE A 101 6.26 10.09 -25.44
C PHE A 101 7.03 9.67 -24.20
N ASN A 102 6.37 9.74 -23.04
CA ASN A 102 6.85 9.22 -21.78
C ASN A 102 5.68 8.54 -21.05
N GLY A 103 5.86 7.26 -20.74
CA GLY A 103 4.98 6.50 -19.87
C GLY A 103 5.80 5.66 -18.91
N THR A 104 5.12 4.97 -18.01
CA THR A 104 5.79 4.07 -17.06
C THR A 104 4.96 2.82 -16.89
N ILE A 105 5.63 1.67 -16.95
CA ILE A 105 5.03 0.36 -16.72
C ILE A 105 5.52 -0.17 -15.39
N ARG A 106 4.61 -0.72 -14.58
CA ARG A 106 5.01 -1.52 -13.41
C ARG A 106 5.28 -2.95 -13.88
N MET A 107 6.55 -3.30 -14.05
CA MET A 107 6.93 -4.65 -14.49
C MET A 107 7.24 -5.53 -13.28
N PRO A 108 6.69 -6.75 -13.19
CA PRO A 108 7.08 -7.71 -12.15
C PRO A 108 8.54 -8.16 -12.38
N ALA A 109 9.16 -8.73 -11.34
CA ALA A 109 10.48 -9.32 -11.44
C ALA A 109 10.51 -10.45 -12.48
N GLY A 110 11.60 -10.51 -13.24
CA GLY A 110 11.74 -11.46 -14.34
C GLY A 110 12.37 -10.83 -15.58
N TYR A 111 12.39 -11.59 -16.67
CA TYR A 111 13.02 -11.21 -17.92
C TYR A 111 12.03 -11.37 -19.07
N PHE A 112 11.64 -10.24 -19.67
CA PHE A 112 10.47 -10.16 -20.54
C PHE A 112 10.80 -9.54 -21.88
N GLN A 113 10.04 -9.85 -22.92
CA GLN A 113 9.94 -8.99 -24.09
C GLN A 113 8.73 -8.07 -23.91
N ILE A 114 8.85 -6.81 -24.34
CA ILE A 114 7.75 -5.85 -24.25
C ILE A 114 7.25 -5.58 -25.67
N TYR A 115 6.03 -6.01 -25.95
CA TYR A 115 5.33 -5.60 -27.17
C TYR A 115 4.56 -4.32 -26.88
N LEU A 116 4.97 -3.21 -27.48
CA LEU A 116 4.36 -1.89 -27.30
C LEU A 116 3.64 -1.49 -28.57
N LYS A 117 2.43 -0.94 -28.45
CA LYS A 117 1.67 -0.43 -29.59
C LYS A 117 0.87 0.84 -29.29
N CYS A 118 0.59 1.60 -30.34
CA CYS A 118 -0.44 2.63 -30.33
C CYS A 118 -1.50 2.35 -31.42
N HIS A 119 -2.77 2.64 -31.11
CA HIS A 119 -3.92 2.30 -31.95
C HIS A 119 -5.00 3.38 -31.91
N ASN A 120 -5.86 3.39 -32.94
CA ASN A 120 -6.95 4.36 -33.11
C ASN A 120 -8.35 3.73 -32.91
N GLY A 121 -8.41 2.55 -32.28
CA GLY A 121 -9.65 1.79 -32.06
C GLY A 121 -10.10 0.92 -33.23
N THR A 122 -9.64 1.18 -34.47
CA THR A 122 -9.94 0.34 -35.65
C THR A 122 -8.74 -0.49 -36.11
N GLY A 123 -7.52 -0.17 -35.67
CA GLY A 123 -6.32 -0.96 -35.90
C GLY A 123 -5.07 -0.39 -35.23
N ASP A 124 -3.99 -1.16 -35.28
CA ASP A 124 -2.67 -0.75 -34.77
C ASP A 124 -2.02 0.23 -35.77
N VAL A 125 -1.57 1.39 -35.28
CA VAL A 125 -0.93 2.44 -36.10
C VAL A 125 0.59 2.28 -36.11
N ALA A 126 1.17 2.04 -34.94
CA ALA A 126 2.58 1.74 -34.79
C ALA A 126 2.82 0.74 -33.66
N ALA A 127 3.82 -0.12 -33.84
CA ALA A 127 4.20 -1.13 -32.85
C ALA A 127 5.72 -1.35 -32.83
N THR A 128 6.22 -1.88 -31.71
CA THR A 128 7.59 -2.39 -31.63
C THR A 128 7.67 -3.50 -30.58
N LEU A 129 8.68 -4.36 -30.74
CA LEU A 129 9.04 -5.38 -29.78
C LEU A 129 10.40 -5.02 -29.20
N ILE A 130 10.43 -4.71 -27.90
CA ILE A 130 11.68 -4.49 -27.18
C ILE A 130 12.14 -5.86 -26.66
N THR A 131 13.24 -6.34 -27.23
CA THR A 131 13.76 -7.67 -26.90
C THR A 131 14.50 -7.64 -25.57
N TYR A 132 13.97 -8.38 -24.61
CA TYR A 132 14.58 -8.69 -23.32
C TYR A 132 14.86 -7.48 -22.42
N VAL A 133 13.92 -7.16 -21.54
CA VAL A 133 14.02 -6.18 -20.47
C VAL A 133 13.84 -6.90 -19.15
N GLY A 134 14.73 -6.63 -18.20
CA GLY A 134 14.72 -7.29 -16.90
C GLY A 134 14.30 -6.39 -15.76
N VAL A 135 13.61 -6.99 -14.81
CA VAL A 135 13.43 -6.44 -13.47
C VAL A 135 14.08 -7.43 -12.51
N GLY A 136 15.15 -7.00 -11.85
CA GLY A 136 16.02 -7.88 -11.09
C GLY A 136 16.99 -7.11 -10.23
N GLU A 137 18.24 -7.57 -10.12
CA GLU A 137 19.26 -6.89 -9.31
C GLU A 137 20.27 -6.16 -10.19
N VAL A 138 20.58 -4.92 -9.84
CA VAL A 138 21.58 -4.10 -10.52
C VAL A 138 22.69 -3.75 -9.53
N PHE A 139 23.93 -4.05 -9.88
CA PHE A 139 25.10 -3.75 -9.06
C PHE A 139 26.07 -2.83 -9.80
N VAL A 140 26.52 -1.78 -9.12
CA VAL A 140 27.62 -0.94 -9.61
C VAL A 140 28.92 -1.50 -9.06
N ILE A 141 29.90 -1.74 -9.91
CA ILE A 141 31.23 -2.23 -9.53
C ILE A 141 32.20 -1.06 -9.59
N ALA A 142 32.93 -0.82 -8.51
CA ALA A 142 33.98 0.18 -8.43
C ALA A 142 35.21 -0.38 -7.71
N GLY A 143 36.37 0.19 -8.00
CA GLY A 143 37.64 -0.25 -7.42
C GLY A 143 38.73 -0.35 -8.46
N GLN A 144 39.64 -1.33 -8.29
CA GLN A 144 40.85 -1.42 -9.12
C GLN A 144 41.00 -2.74 -9.85
N SER A 145 42.23 -3.24 -10.04
CA SER A 145 42.53 -4.23 -11.07
C SER A 145 41.78 -5.55 -10.89
N TYR A 146 41.65 -6.09 -9.67
CA TYR A 146 40.83 -7.29 -9.48
C TYR A 146 39.33 -7.13 -9.75
N ALA A 147 38.85 -5.89 -9.82
CA ALA A 147 37.48 -5.56 -10.19
C ALA A 147 37.29 -5.37 -11.71
N THR A 148 38.38 -5.29 -12.50
CA THR A 148 38.35 -5.06 -13.95
C THR A 148 38.81 -6.30 -14.73
N ASN A 149 39.05 -6.17 -16.04
CA ASN A 149 39.44 -7.28 -16.91
C ASN A 149 40.94 -7.60 -16.83
N THR A 150 41.53 -7.75 -15.63
CA THR A 150 42.95 -8.10 -15.49
C THR A 150 43.21 -9.53 -15.05
N ASN A 151 42.17 -10.34 -14.83
CA ASN A 151 42.32 -11.74 -14.44
C ASN A 151 42.65 -12.64 -15.64
N ASP A 152 43.13 -13.84 -15.36
CA ASP A 152 43.79 -14.70 -16.35
C ASP A 152 42.82 -15.18 -17.45
N GLU A 153 41.66 -15.73 -17.09
CA GLU A 153 40.74 -16.39 -18.03
C GLU A 153 39.52 -15.54 -18.36
N LYS A 154 39.18 -15.42 -19.66
CA LYS A 154 37.91 -14.83 -20.10
C LYS A 154 36.78 -15.82 -19.85
N LEU A 155 35.88 -15.50 -18.94
CA LEU A 155 34.71 -16.32 -18.62
C LEU A 155 33.48 -15.79 -19.34
N ALA A 156 32.55 -16.68 -19.68
CA ALA A 156 31.28 -16.35 -20.31
C ALA A 156 30.12 -16.69 -19.38
N VAL A 157 29.02 -15.94 -19.52
CA VAL A 157 27.72 -16.23 -18.91
C VAL A 157 27.24 -17.59 -19.42
N THR A 158 26.84 -18.46 -18.50
CA THR A 158 26.35 -19.81 -18.78
C THR A 158 24.84 -19.94 -18.56
N ASP A 159 24.19 -18.94 -17.96
CA ASP A 159 22.73 -18.87 -17.85
C ASP A 159 22.07 -19.00 -19.25
N LYS A 160 21.32 -20.09 -19.43
CA LYS A 160 20.68 -20.42 -20.73
C LYS A 160 19.63 -19.40 -21.18
N SER A 161 19.10 -18.62 -20.24
CA SER A 161 18.14 -17.55 -20.51
C SER A 161 18.80 -16.19 -20.73
N ALA A 162 20.14 -16.14 -20.73
CA ALA A 162 20.95 -14.94 -20.94
C ALA A 162 20.55 -13.78 -20.02
N ARG A 163 20.21 -14.10 -18.76
CA ARG A 163 19.69 -13.15 -17.74
C ARG A 163 20.76 -12.30 -17.06
N VAL A 164 22.03 -12.47 -17.43
CA VAL A 164 23.16 -11.76 -16.83
C VAL A 164 23.74 -10.79 -17.84
N THR A 165 23.63 -9.49 -17.57
CA THR A 165 23.97 -8.44 -18.52
C THR A 165 24.88 -7.38 -17.90
N ALA A 166 25.65 -6.70 -18.74
CA ALA A 166 26.57 -5.64 -18.37
C ALA A 166 26.28 -4.37 -19.16
N PHE A 167 26.34 -3.22 -18.49
CA PHE A 167 26.16 -1.92 -19.11
C PHE A 167 27.49 -1.38 -19.62
N ASN A 168 27.54 -1.03 -20.90
CA ASN A 168 28.67 -0.36 -21.52
C ASN A 168 28.48 1.15 -21.46
N THR A 169 29.23 1.82 -20.58
CA THR A 169 29.12 3.27 -20.37
C THR A 169 29.59 4.08 -21.58
N ALA A 170 30.42 3.52 -22.47
CA ALA A 170 30.91 4.20 -23.66
C ALA A 170 29.88 4.23 -24.79
N THR A 171 29.10 3.15 -24.96
CA THR A 171 28.06 3.06 -26.00
C THR A 171 26.65 3.33 -25.48
N GLY A 172 26.47 3.30 -24.16
CA GLY A 172 25.18 3.38 -23.49
C GLY A 172 24.29 2.16 -23.75
N GLN A 173 24.85 1.01 -24.14
CA GLN A 173 24.10 -0.22 -24.44
C GLN A 173 24.30 -1.27 -23.36
N TRP A 174 23.31 -2.15 -23.19
CA TRP A 174 23.42 -3.35 -22.37
C TRP A 174 23.72 -4.56 -23.26
N GLN A 175 24.60 -5.44 -22.79
CA GLN A 175 25.01 -6.65 -23.49
C GLN A 175 25.13 -7.82 -22.51
N ILE A 176 25.16 -9.06 -23.00
CA ILE A 176 25.46 -10.21 -22.13
C ILE A 176 26.82 -10.01 -21.46
N ALA A 177 26.90 -10.27 -20.15
CA ALA A 177 28.07 -10.00 -19.33
C ALA A 177 29.21 -11.02 -19.55
N ASN A 178 29.56 -11.31 -20.79
CA ASN A 178 30.74 -12.11 -21.12
C ASN A 178 32.02 -11.28 -20.95
N ASP A 179 33.12 -11.93 -20.60
CA ASP A 179 34.42 -11.28 -20.61
C ASP A 179 34.97 -11.08 -22.05
N PRO A 180 35.71 -9.99 -22.32
CA PRO A 180 35.97 -8.90 -21.39
C PRO A 180 34.71 -8.07 -21.11
N GLN A 181 34.49 -7.72 -19.84
CA GLN A 181 33.42 -6.80 -19.44
C GLN A 181 33.63 -5.44 -20.10
N PRO A 182 32.57 -4.65 -20.33
CA PRO A 182 32.69 -3.32 -20.92
C PRO A 182 33.23 -2.28 -19.91
N THR A 183 34.48 -2.43 -19.48
CA THR A 183 35.15 -1.52 -18.53
C THR A 183 35.79 -0.33 -19.24
N PRO A 184 35.94 0.83 -18.56
CA PRO A 184 36.43 2.06 -19.19
C PRO A 184 37.96 2.15 -19.28
N ASP A 185 38.71 1.24 -18.65
CA ASP A 185 40.18 1.31 -18.52
C ASP A 185 40.95 0.62 -19.65
N GLY A 186 40.24 0.05 -20.63
CA GLY A 186 40.84 -0.62 -21.79
C GLY A 186 41.45 -1.99 -21.50
N SER A 187 41.25 -2.53 -20.28
CA SER A 187 41.69 -3.89 -19.94
C SER A 187 40.89 -4.94 -20.73
N ASP A 188 41.55 -6.05 -21.11
CA ASP A 188 41.04 -6.99 -22.09
C ASP A 188 40.99 -8.45 -21.63
N GLY A 189 41.23 -8.72 -20.34
CA GLY A 189 41.26 -10.05 -19.75
C GLY A 189 39.96 -10.54 -19.14
N GLY A 190 40.10 -11.36 -18.11
CA GLY A 190 39.01 -11.98 -17.38
C GLY A 190 38.52 -11.16 -16.19
N SER A 191 37.31 -11.44 -15.74
CA SER A 191 36.73 -10.86 -14.53
C SER A 191 36.04 -11.93 -13.66
N ILE A 192 35.54 -11.52 -12.49
CA ILE A 192 34.78 -12.39 -11.59
C ILE A 192 33.26 -12.25 -11.80
N TRP A 193 32.83 -11.33 -12.65
CA TRP A 193 31.44 -10.89 -12.75
C TRP A 193 30.54 -11.86 -13.53
N PRO A 194 30.95 -12.50 -14.64
CA PRO A 194 30.13 -13.52 -15.29
C PRO A 194 29.72 -14.67 -14.35
N PRO A 195 30.66 -15.38 -13.66
CA PRO A 195 30.26 -16.47 -12.76
C PRO A 195 29.49 -15.98 -11.52
N LEU A 196 29.74 -14.76 -11.01
CA LEU A 196 28.94 -14.19 -9.93
C LEU A 196 27.50 -13.95 -10.39
N GLY A 197 27.33 -13.39 -11.58
CA GLY A 197 26.04 -13.10 -12.18
C GLY A 197 25.22 -14.36 -12.41
N ASP A 198 25.83 -15.42 -12.94
CA ASP A 198 25.17 -16.72 -13.12
C ASP A 198 24.66 -17.25 -11.78
N ALA A 199 25.51 -17.24 -10.75
CA ALA A 199 25.16 -17.76 -9.44
C ALA A 199 24.07 -16.92 -8.74
N LEU A 200 24.08 -15.60 -8.91
CA LEU A 200 23.02 -14.71 -8.43
C LEU A 200 21.71 -14.93 -9.18
N ALA A 201 21.74 -15.04 -10.51
CA ALA A 201 20.55 -15.25 -11.32
C ALA A 201 19.87 -16.61 -11.02
N ASP A 202 20.67 -17.65 -10.77
CA ASP A 202 20.19 -18.95 -10.31
C ASP A 202 19.63 -18.87 -8.88
N HIS A 203 20.35 -18.26 -7.94
CA HIS A 203 19.90 -18.21 -6.55
C HIS A 203 18.63 -17.36 -6.36
N LEU A 204 18.58 -16.20 -7.03
CA LEU A 204 17.53 -15.21 -6.86
C LEU A 204 16.38 -15.39 -7.86
N GLN A 205 16.54 -16.24 -8.88
CA GLN A 205 15.52 -16.48 -9.91
C GLN A 205 15.06 -15.19 -10.62
N VAL A 206 15.94 -14.19 -10.72
CA VAL A 206 15.70 -12.89 -11.38
C VAL A 206 16.94 -12.52 -12.21
N PRO A 207 16.83 -11.66 -13.24
CA PRO A 207 18.01 -11.23 -13.98
C PRO A 207 18.95 -10.33 -13.17
N VAL A 208 20.21 -10.29 -13.59
CA VAL A 208 21.30 -9.57 -12.89
C VAL A 208 22.01 -8.65 -13.88
N GLY A 209 22.10 -7.37 -13.53
CA GLY A 209 22.81 -6.34 -14.29
C GLY A 209 24.06 -5.86 -13.56
N PHE A 210 25.18 -5.78 -14.26
CA PHE A 210 26.42 -5.19 -13.75
C PHE A 210 26.78 -3.90 -14.48
N VAL A 211 27.26 -2.91 -13.72
CA VAL A 211 27.83 -1.68 -14.29
C VAL A 211 29.21 -1.45 -13.72
N ASN A 212 30.23 -1.75 -14.53
CA ASN A 212 31.60 -1.73 -14.06
C ASN A 212 32.32 -0.43 -14.43
N VAL A 213 32.64 0.37 -13.41
CA VAL A 213 33.40 1.63 -13.55
C VAL A 213 34.81 1.52 -12.97
N ALA A 214 35.25 0.33 -12.55
CA ALA A 214 36.57 0.11 -11.97
C ALA A 214 37.71 0.48 -12.93
N TRP A 215 38.87 0.80 -12.35
CA TRP A 215 40.05 1.21 -13.10
C TRP A 215 41.33 0.64 -12.49
N GLY A 216 42.06 -0.18 -13.25
CA GLY A 216 43.26 -0.87 -12.77
C GLY A 216 44.37 0.05 -12.23
N GLY A 217 45.00 -0.37 -11.14
CA GLY A 217 46.16 0.33 -10.54
C GLY A 217 45.83 1.68 -9.91
N THR A 218 44.66 1.81 -9.28
CA THR A 218 44.21 3.09 -8.69
C THR A 218 44.06 3.03 -7.17
N SER A 219 44.51 4.10 -6.51
CA SER A 219 44.32 4.30 -5.08
C SER A 219 43.04 5.07 -4.78
N SER A 220 42.58 4.99 -3.53
CA SER A 220 41.40 5.71 -3.01
C SER A 220 41.47 7.22 -3.28
N LYS A 221 42.68 7.81 -3.29
CA LYS A 221 42.91 9.22 -3.60
C LYS A 221 42.42 9.63 -4.99
N GLN A 222 42.59 8.77 -6.00
CA GLN A 222 42.17 9.07 -7.39
C GLN A 222 40.64 9.02 -7.57
N TRP A 223 39.94 8.38 -6.63
CA TRP A 223 38.49 8.26 -6.61
C TRP A 223 37.79 9.42 -5.89
N LEU A 224 38.52 10.28 -5.17
CA LEU A 224 37.96 11.47 -4.52
C LEU A 224 37.22 12.39 -5.52
N PRO A 225 36.28 13.24 -5.07
CA PRO A 225 35.49 14.11 -5.96
C PRO A 225 36.31 15.03 -6.87
N GLY A 226 37.48 15.48 -6.44
CA GLY A 226 38.43 16.26 -7.26
C GLY A 226 39.37 15.40 -8.12
N GLY A 227 39.28 14.09 -8.02
CA GLY A 227 40.06 13.10 -8.77
C GLY A 227 39.44 12.77 -10.12
N THR A 228 40.19 12.04 -10.94
CA THR A 228 39.79 11.76 -12.32
C THR A 228 38.72 10.67 -12.44
N LEU A 229 38.49 9.85 -11.39
CA LEU A 229 37.61 8.68 -11.47
C LEU A 229 36.20 8.93 -10.93
N HIS A 230 36.03 9.83 -9.94
CA HIS A 230 34.73 10.15 -9.34
C HIS A 230 33.64 10.54 -10.35
N PRO A 231 33.92 11.40 -11.38
CA PRO A 231 32.88 11.80 -12.33
C PRO A 231 32.21 10.62 -13.06
N ARG A 232 32.94 9.51 -13.25
CA ARG A 232 32.39 8.30 -13.89
C ARG A 232 31.39 7.59 -12.98
N LEU A 233 31.74 7.43 -11.70
CA LEU A 233 30.85 6.87 -10.68
C LEU A 233 29.59 7.72 -10.53
N ALA A 234 29.75 9.05 -10.48
CA ALA A 234 28.64 9.98 -10.39
C ALA A 234 27.67 9.87 -11.60
N ALA A 235 28.21 9.90 -12.82
CA ALA A 235 27.40 9.82 -14.04
C ALA A 235 26.60 8.51 -14.15
N VAL A 236 27.21 7.38 -13.79
CA VAL A 236 26.54 6.08 -13.85
C VAL A 236 25.35 5.99 -12.90
N GLY A 237 25.48 6.41 -11.64
CA GLY A 237 24.35 6.32 -10.72
C GLY A 237 23.20 7.24 -11.08
N GLN A 238 23.48 8.42 -11.64
CA GLN A 238 22.44 9.29 -12.22
C GLN A 238 21.71 8.61 -13.38
N GLN A 239 22.47 7.95 -14.27
CA GLN A 239 21.90 7.27 -15.43
C GLN A 239 21.05 6.04 -15.05
N LEU A 240 21.44 5.30 -14.00
CA LEU A 240 20.69 4.12 -13.55
C LEU A 240 19.42 4.48 -12.78
N GLY A 241 19.41 5.61 -12.08
CA GLY A 241 18.31 6.04 -11.21
C GLY A 241 18.13 5.20 -9.93
N ASN A 242 18.53 3.92 -9.93
CA ASN A 242 18.59 3.06 -8.75
C ASN A 242 19.50 1.84 -8.97
N CYS A 243 20.05 1.27 -7.90
CA CYS A 243 20.79 -0.01 -7.90
C CYS A 243 20.71 -0.67 -6.51
N ARG A 244 21.09 -1.94 -6.38
CA ARG A 244 21.09 -2.66 -5.10
C ARG A 244 22.21 -2.18 -4.19
N ALA A 245 23.41 -2.09 -4.74
CA ALA A 245 24.62 -1.79 -3.99
C ALA A 245 25.77 -1.39 -4.92
N VAL A 246 26.79 -0.77 -4.31
CA VAL A 246 28.12 -0.66 -4.91
C VAL A 246 29.00 -1.78 -4.38
N LEU A 247 29.60 -2.56 -5.27
CA LEU A 247 30.60 -3.58 -4.95
C LEU A 247 31.99 -2.95 -5.08
N TRP A 248 32.63 -2.69 -3.94
CA TRP A 248 33.92 -2.02 -3.86
C TRP A 248 35.05 -3.03 -3.68
N GLN A 249 35.85 -3.22 -4.74
CA GLN A 249 36.99 -4.14 -4.73
C GLN A 249 38.29 -3.38 -5.01
N GLN A 250 38.90 -2.90 -3.94
CA GLN A 250 40.01 -1.96 -3.97
C GLN A 250 40.82 -2.05 -2.67
N GLY A 251 42.13 -1.81 -2.76
CA GLY A 251 42.98 -1.58 -1.59
C GLY A 251 44.48 -1.70 -1.90
N GLU A 252 44.84 -2.45 -2.92
CA GLU A 252 46.24 -2.82 -3.20
C GLU A 252 47.13 -1.61 -3.55
N SER A 253 46.62 -0.63 -4.31
CA SER A 253 47.40 0.58 -4.62
C SER A 253 47.57 1.48 -3.39
N ASP A 254 46.62 1.48 -2.44
CA ASP A 254 46.78 2.20 -1.17
C ASP A 254 47.81 1.54 -0.25
N VAL A 255 47.99 0.22 -0.35
CA VAL A 255 49.12 -0.50 0.29
C VAL A 255 50.45 0.02 -0.27
N ILE A 256 50.59 0.05 -1.59
CA ILE A 256 51.81 0.55 -2.27
C ILE A 256 52.09 2.02 -1.93
N GLU A 257 51.05 2.86 -1.92
CA GLU A 257 51.15 4.29 -1.58
C GLU A 257 51.36 4.55 -0.09
N LYS A 258 51.25 3.51 0.75
CA LYS A 258 51.31 3.61 2.21
C LYS A 258 50.26 4.57 2.76
N THR A 259 49.04 4.56 2.22
CA THR A 259 47.92 5.37 2.72
C THR A 259 47.65 5.06 4.20
N PRO A 260 47.56 6.05 5.10
CA PRO A 260 47.16 5.82 6.50
C PRO A 260 45.73 5.29 6.63
N THR A 261 45.44 4.54 7.70
CA THR A 261 44.10 3.98 7.98
C THR A 261 43.03 5.06 7.97
N GLU A 262 43.25 6.16 8.69
CA GLU A 262 42.30 7.27 8.84
C GLU A 262 42.03 7.94 7.48
N THR A 263 43.09 8.13 6.69
CA THR A 263 42.98 8.71 5.35
C THR A 263 42.19 7.82 4.41
N TYR A 264 42.39 6.50 4.44
CA TYR A 264 41.59 5.58 3.62
C TYR A 264 40.11 5.61 4.03
N VAL A 265 39.82 5.58 5.33
CA VAL A 265 38.45 5.72 5.87
C VAL A 265 37.81 7.03 5.38
N GLU A 266 38.52 8.14 5.52
CA GLU A 266 38.03 9.47 5.09
C GLU A 266 37.80 9.53 3.59
N ASN A 267 38.72 8.99 2.79
CA ASN A 267 38.60 8.94 1.34
C ASN A 267 37.33 8.19 0.92
N VAL A 268 37.15 6.94 1.37
CA VAL A 268 36.00 6.11 0.97
C VAL A 268 34.67 6.73 1.41
N ARG A 269 34.61 7.34 2.60
CA ARG A 269 33.43 8.12 3.04
C ARG A 269 33.13 9.28 2.11
N THR A 270 34.16 10.08 1.81
CA THR A 270 34.03 11.27 0.95
C THR A 270 33.60 10.89 -0.47
N ILE A 271 34.17 9.83 -1.04
CA ILE A 271 33.82 9.32 -2.37
C ILE A 271 32.33 8.96 -2.42
N ARG A 272 31.89 8.15 -1.44
CA ARG A 272 30.52 7.67 -1.35
C ARG A 272 29.54 8.82 -1.17
N ASP A 273 29.77 9.68 -0.18
CA ASP A 273 28.84 10.73 0.19
C ASP A 273 28.69 11.74 -0.97
N ALA A 274 29.78 12.05 -1.67
CA ALA A 274 29.75 12.89 -2.87
C ALA A 274 29.07 12.22 -4.08
N ALA A 275 29.17 10.89 -4.22
CA ALA A 275 28.45 10.16 -5.25
C ALA A 275 26.93 10.20 -4.97
N PHE A 276 26.52 9.93 -3.74
CA PHE A 276 25.09 9.95 -3.35
C PHE A 276 24.45 11.32 -3.47
N ALA A 277 25.18 12.38 -3.11
CA ALA A 277 24.71 13.75 -3.30
C ALA A 277 24.38 14.04 -4.77
N GLN A 278 25.13 13.44 -5.71
CA GLN A 278 24.88 13.61 -7.15
C GLN A 278 23.82 12.63 -7.68
N TRP A 279 23.72 11.43 -7.13
CA TRP A 279 22.73 10.43 -7.55
C TRP A 279 21.31 10.77 -7.10
N GLY A 280 21.16 11.45 -5.97
CA GLY A 280 19.84 11.73 -5.36
C GLY A 280 19.26 10.53 -4.59
N TYR A 281 20.02 9.44 -4.46
CA TYR A 281 19.67 8.26 -3.67
C TYR A 281 20.96 7.64 -3.08
N SER A 282 20.80 6.87 -2.00
CA SER A 282 21.91 6.19 -1.32
C SER A 282 21.68 4.69 -1.28
N VAL A 283 22.74 3.93 -1.53
CA VAL A 283 22.73 2.45 -1.50
C VAL A 283 23.89 1.96 -0.63
N PRO A 284 23.81 0.77 -0.03
CA PRO A 284 24.93 0.21 0.71
C PRO A 284 26.15 -0.05 -0.18
N TRP A 285 27.34 0.16 0.37
CA TRP A 285 28.62 -0.21 -0.26
C TRP A 285 29.19 -1.46 0.41
N LEU A 286 29.39 -2.53 -0.37
CA LEU A 286 30.05 -3.74 0.11
C LEU A 286 31.55 -3.62 -0.14
N LEU A 287 32.32 -3.64 0.94
CA LEU A 287 33.77 -3.43 0.89
C LEU A 287 34.51 -4.76 0.97
N ALA A 288 35.11 -5.21 -0.13
CA ALA A 288 35.96 -6.39 -0.11
C ALA A 288 37.32 -6.07 0.53
N LYS A 289 37.87 -7.01 1.30
CA LYS A 289 39.29 -6.98 1.66
C LYS A 289 40.09 -7.54 0.48
N SER A 290 40.42 -6.63 -0.43
CA SER A 290 41.25 -6.85 -1.61
C SER A 290 42.49 -5.99 -1.45
N THR A 291 43.42 -6.47 -0.63
CA THR A 291 44.66 -5.79 -0.29
C THR A 291 45.89 -6.58 -0.66
N HIS A 292 45.77 -7.80 -1.18
CA HIS A 292 46.90 -8.68 -1.44
C HIS A 292 47.26 -8.79 -2.94
N HIS A 293 48.54 -8.55 -3.27
CA HIS A 293 49.07 -8.75 -4.64
C HIS A 293 50.46 -9.43 -4.64
N PRO A 294 50.54 -10.78 -4.64
CA PRO A 294 51.74 -11.54 -4.26
C PRO A 294 52.94 -11.38 -5.20
N THR A 295 52.73 -10.86 -6.40
CA THR A 295 53.76 -10.66 -7.44
C THR A 295 54.18 -9.21 -7.64
N VAL A 296 53.57 -8.25 -6.92
CA VAL A 296 53.86 -6.81 -7.06
C VAL A 296 54.54 -6.26 -5.81
N TYR A 297 54.12 -6.68 -4.62
CA TYR A 297 54.78 -6.33 -3.36
C TYR A 297 54.64 -7.46 -2.33
N ASN A 298 55.39 -7.32 -1.23
CA ASN A 298 55.25 -8.11 -0.02
C ASN A 298 55.28 -7.15 1.17
N ASP A 299 54.10 -6.70 1.60
CA ASP A 299 53.93 -5.71 2.67
C ASP A 299 52.74 -6.08 3.60
N PRO A 300 52.89 -7.11 4.45
CA PRO A 300 51.81 -7.55 5.34
C PRO A 300 51.35 -6.46 6.32
N GLU A 301 52.22 -5.51 6.67
CA GLU A 301 51.88 -4.39 7.55
C GLU A 301 50.98 -3.38 6.83
N GLY A 302 51.33 -3.02 5.58
CA GLY A 302 50.48 -2.20 4.72
C GLY A 302 49.14 -2.84 4.42
N GLU A 303 49.12 -4.15 4.11
CA GLU A 303 47.88 -4.94 3.95
C GLU A 303 47.02 -4.85 5.22
N GLY A 304 47.58 -5.14 6.40
CA GLY A 304 46.89 -5.07 7.69
C GLY A 304 46.31 -3.68 7.99
N ARG A 305 46.99 -2.62 7.57
CA ARG A 305 46.56 -1.22 7.75
C ARG A 305 45.30 -0.89 6.95
N ILE A 306 45.25 -1.26 5.66
CA ILE A 306 44.08 -1.03 4.81
C ILE A 306 42.93 -1.96 5.21
N ARG A 307 43.22 -3.21 5.59
CA ARG A 307 42.21 -4.13 6.13
C ARG A 307 41.54 -3.58 7.39
N SER A 308 42.31 -2.98 8.30
CA SER A 308 41.78 -2.31 9.50
C SER A 308 40.92 -1.10 9.15
N ALA A 309 41.25 -0.36 8.08
CA ALA A 309 40.44 0.75 7.58
C ALA A 309 39.07 0.26 7.06
N ILE A 310 39.06 -0.86 6.33
CA ILE A 310 37.83 -1.51 5.85
C ILE A 310 36.98 -1.97 7.05
N ASP A 311 37.58 -2.60 8.06
CA ASP A 311 36.88 -3.03 9.28
C ASP A 311 36.31 -1.86 10.10
N ALA A 312 36.92 -0.68 10.03
CA ALA A 312 36.38 0.53 10.63
C ALA A 312 35.19 1.08 9.82
N LEU A 313 35.28 1.08 8.49
CA LEU A 313 34.22 1.55 7.60
C LEU A 313 32.95 0.72 7.72
N THR A 314 33.04 -0.61 7.79
CA THR A 314 31.87 -1.52 7.87
C THR A 314 31.03 -1.35 9.14
N LYS A 315 31.56 -0.68 10.16
CA LYS A 315 30.83 -0.31 11.39
C LYS A 315 30.04 0.99 11.24
N LEU A 316 30.20 1.72 10.13
CA LEU A 316 29.51 2.99 9.87
C LEU A 316 28.25 2.77 9.01
N PRO A 317 27.20 3.59 9.18
CA PRO A 317 25.98 3.51 8.38
C PRO A 317 26.28 3.60 6.88
N GLY A 318 25.64 2.75 6.08
CA GLY A 318 25.77 2.72 4.61
C GLY A 318 26.97 1.94 4.07
N PHE A 319 27.81 1.37 4.93
CA PHE A 319 28.84 0.40 4.54
C PHE A 319 28.51 -0.98 5.08
N ARG A 320 28.81 -2.01 4.31
CA ARG A 320 28.60 -3.43 4.64
C ARG A 320 29.87 -4.23 4.34
N PRO A 321 30.12 -5.34 5.04
CA PRO A 321 31.24 -6.21 4.74
C PRO A 321 31.07 -6.87 3.37
N GLY A 322 32.11 -6.76 2.53
CA GLY A 322 32.29 -7.61 1.35
C GLY A 322 33.16 -8.84 1.68
N PRO A 323 33.53 -9.64 0.67
CA PRO A 323 34.37 -10.82 0.87
C PRO A 323 35.81 -10.46 1.24
N ASP A 324 36.47 -11.36 1.98
CA ASP A 324 37.90 -11.29 2.24
C ASP A 324 38.69 -12.05 1.17
N THR A 325 38.88 -11.43 0.01
CA THR A 325 39.50 -12.11 -1.13
C THR A 325 40.99 -12.36 -0.94
N ASP A 326 41.66 -11.66 -0.02
CA ASP A 326 43.07 -11.89 0.33
C ASP A 326 43.35 -13.32 0.82
N THR A 327 42.32 -14.02 1.31
CA THR A 327 42.40 -15.43 1.71
C THR A 327 42.60 -16.38 0.52
N LEU A 328 42.31 -15.94 -0.71
CA LEU A 328 42.58 -16.70 -1.92
C LEU A 328 44.08 -16.64 -2.24
N GLN A 329 44.78 -17.74 -1.94
CA GLN A 329 46.23 -17.90 -2.09
C GLN A 329 46.56 -19.05 -3.04
N GLY A 330 47.84 -19.25 -3.36
CA GLY A 330 48.31 -20.41 -4.15
C GLY A 330 47.71 -20.48 -5.54
N GLU A 331 47.05 -21.60 -5.88
CA GLU A 331 46.46 -21.86 -7.21
C GLU A 331 45.42 -20.82 -7.66
N ASN A 332 44.93 -19.99 -6.73
CA ASN A 332 43.97 -18.93 -7.00
C ASN A 332 44.62 -17.66 -7.57
N ARG A 333 45.94 -17.51 -7.41
CA ARG A 333 46.70 -16.33 -7.82
C ARG A 333 47.65 -16.68 -8.95
N GLY A 334 47.61 -15.87 -9.99
CA GLY A 334 48.46 -15.95 -11.16
C GLY A 334 49.91 -15.64 -10.82
N ASP A 335 50.84 -16.37 -11.42
CA ASP A 335 52.27 -16.16 -11.24
C ASP A 335 52.81 -15.06 -12.18
N ILE A 336 54.13 -14.87 -12.22
CA ILE A 336 54.76 -13.85 -13.07
C ILE A 336 54.59 -14.10 -14.58
N LYS A 337 54.22 -15.33 -14.98
CA LYS A 337 53.99 -15.74 -16.37
C LYS A 337 52.54 -15.59 -16.79
N SER A 338 51.62 -15.31 -15.86
CA SER A 338 50.22 -14.99 -16.16
C SER A 338 49.97 -13.48 -16.10
N ARG A 339 48.70 -13.05 -16.05
CA ARG A 339 48.33 -11.64 -15.83
C ARG A 339 48.51 -11.22 -14.37
N ARG A 340 49.03 -12.10 -13.49
CA ARG A 340 49.42 -11.81 -12.10
C ARG A 340 48.26 -11.52 -11.14
N HIS A 341 47.02 -11.72 -11.57
CA HIS A 341 45.79 -11.50 -10.79
C HIS A 341 45.14 -12.85 -10.44
N PHE A 342 43.80 -12.97 -10.43
CA PHE A 342 43.18 -14.29 -10.20
C PHE A 342 43.40 -15.21 -11.40
N THR A 343 43.70 -16.48 -11.11
CA THR A 343 43.58 -17.57 -12.10
C THR A 343 42.11 -17.85 -12.40
N GLY A 344 41.78 -18.66 -13.40
CA GLY A 344 40.39 -19.06 -13.65
C GLY A 344 39.70 -19.74 -12.46
N VAL A 345 40.45 -20.52 -11.67
CA VAL A 345 39.95 -21.10 -10.40
C VAL A 345 39.73 -20.01 -9.35
N GLY A 346 40.70 -19.09 -9.21
CA GLY A 346 40.58 -17.95 -8.31
C GLY A 346 39.39 -17.04 -8.65
N GLN A 347 39.11 -16.82 -9.93
CA GLN A 347 37.98 -16.01 -10.39
C GLN A 347 36.64 -16.61 -9.95
N LYS A 348 36.46 -17.93 -10.11
CA LYS A 348 35.24 -18.64 -9.70
C LYS A 348 35.06 -18.63 -8.19
N ARG A 349 36.13 -18.87 -7.41
CA ARG A 349 36.07 -18.82 -5.94
C ARG A 349 35.81 -17.40 -5.42
N ALA A 350 36.42 -16.38 -6.02
CA ALA A 350 36.12 -14.99 -5.68
C ALA A 350 34.66 -14.64 -5.95
N ALA A 351 34.08 -15.13 -7.06
CA ALA A 351 32.66 -14.99 -7.34
C ALA A 351 31.77 -15.69 -6.30
N GLU A 352 32.12 -16.90 -5.85
CA GLU A 352 31.41 -17.61 -4.77
C GLU A 352 31.47 -16.83 -3.45
N MET A 353 32.61 -16.23 -3.12
CA MET A 353 32.77 -15.40 -1.93
C MET A 353 31.92 -14.13 -2.00
N TRP A 354 31.88 -13.47 -3.17
CA TRP A 354 31.00 -12.32 -3.40
C TRP A 354 29.53 -12.69 -3.31
N LEU A 355 29.12 -13.84 -3.87
CA LEU A 355 27.76 -14.37 -3.73
C LEU A 355 27.40 -14.55 -2.26
N ALA A 356 28.28 -15.15 -1.47
CA ALA A 356 28.04 -15.38 -0.04
C ALA A 356 27.87 -14.05 0.72
N ALA A 357 28.73 -13.06 0.48
CA ALA A 357 28.63 -11.74 1.09
C ALA A 357 27.33 -11.01 0.69
N ILE A 358 27.01 -10.98 -0.61
CA ILE A 358 25.78 -10.34 -1.13
C ILE A 358 24.53 -11.01 -0.55
N LYS A 359 24.51 -12.35 -0.46
CA LYS A 359 23.40 -13.08 0.16
C LYS A 359 23.24 -12.74 1.63
N ALA A 360 24.33 -12.75 2.40
CA ALA A 360 24.29 -12.45 3.82
C ALA A 360 23.75 -11.03 4.10
N GLU A 361 24.05 -10.06 3.23
CA GLU A 361 23.66 -8.66 3.43
C GLU A 361 22.28 -8.30 2.88
N PHE A 362 21.81 -8.98 1.82
CA PHE A 362 20.60 -8.57 1.09
C PHE A 362 19.54 -9.64 0.94
N PHE A 363 19.95 -10.91 0.88
CA PHE A 363 19.10 -12.01 0.44
C PHE A 363 19.13 -13.17 1.42
N THR A 364 19.29 -12.88 2.71
CA THR A 364 18.83 -13.78 3.75
C THR A 364 17.36 -14.04 3.46
N SER A 365 16.94 -15.31 3.50
CA SER A 365 15.51 -15.66 3.45
C SER A 365 14.74 -14.62 4.26
N ALA A 366 13.69 -14.03 3.68
CA ALA A 366 12.74 -13.25 4.47
C ALA A 366 12.55 -14.04 5.76
N PRO A 367 12.80 -13.44 6.94
CA PRO A 367 12.66 -14.18 8.17
C PRO A 367 11.35 -14.95 8.08
N ALA A 368 11.31 -16.19 8.59
CA ALA A 368 10.03 -16.88 8.79
C ALA A 368 9.01 -15.99 9.56
N ASP A 369 9.53 -14.91 10.13
CA ASP A 369 9.01 -13.80 10.91
C ASP A 369 8.64 -12.51 10.12
N SER A 370 8.50 -12.49 8.79
CA SER A 370 8.01 -11.28 8.08
C SER A 370 6.49 -11.06 8.29
N LEU A 371 6.02 -9.80 8.38
CA LEU A 371 4.59 -9.48 8.45
C LEU A 371 3.83 -10.10 7.27
N LYS A 372 2.85 -10.94 7.59
CA LYS A 372 1.88 -11.48 6.64
C LYS A 372 0.60 -10.68 6.77
N VAL A 373 -0.09 -10.48 5.65
CA VAL A 373 -1.37 -9.76 5.63
C VAL A 373 -2.40 -10.62 4.95
N GLY A 374 -3.56 -10.76 5.58
CA GLY A 374 -4.70 -11.48 5.03
C GLY A 374 -5.93 -10.59 4.94
N VAL A 375 -6.76 -10.84 3.94
CA VAL A 375 -8.03 -10.13 3.74
C VAL A 375 -9.14 -11.14 3.50
N ALA A 376 -10.33 -10.86 4.02
CA ALA A 376 -11.52 -11.68 3.81
C ALA A 376 -12.80 -10.85 3.95
N GLU A 377 -13.90 -11.37 3.42
CA GLU A 377 -15.24 -10.82 3.61
C GLU A 377 -16.25 -11.93 3.91
N ALA A 378 -17.30 -11.60 4.66
CA ALA A 378 -18.41 -12.48 4.97
C ALA A 378 -19.74 -11.74 4.84
N ASP A 379 -20.78 -12.46 4.41
CA ASP A 379 -22.15 -11.92 4.35
C ASP A 379 -22.75 -11.79 5.75
N ILE A 380 -23.26 -10.61 6.06
CA ILE A 380 -23.99 -10.31 7.31
C ILE A 380 -25.40 -9.78 7.03
N THR A 381 -25.91 -9.96 5.80
CA THR A 381 -27.22 -9.44 5.38
C THR A 381 -28.36 -10.02 6.23
N PRO A 382 -29.22 -9.20 6.86
CA PRO A 382 -30.35 -9.68 7.64
C PRO A 382 -31.48 -10.23 6.76
N PRO A 383 -32.33 -11.11 7.30
CA PRO A 383 -33.53 -11.54 6.60
C PRO A 383 -34.54 -10.38 6.44
N ILE A 384 -35.43 -10.52 5.46
CA ILE A 384 -36.63 -9.66 5.33
C ILE A 384 -37.42 -9.72 6.64
N GLY A 385 -37.95 -8.58 7.06
CA GLY A 385 -38.70 -8.43 8.31
C GLY A 385 -37.85 -8.13 9.55
N PHE A 386 -36.52 -8.07 9.43
CA PHE A 386 -35.68 -7.61 10.54
C PHE A 386 -35.71 -6.06 10.67
N PRO A 387 -35.64 -5.48 11.89
CA PRO A 387 -35.62 -4.03 12.09
C PRO A 387 -34.43 -3.33 11.43
N MET A 388 -34.66 -2.13 10.89
CA MET A 388 -33.66 -1.30 10.21
C MET A 388 -33.31 -0.07 11.05
N ALA A 389 -32.01 0.25 11.11
CA ALA A 389 -31.44 1.35 11.88
C ALA A 389 -31.71 2.74 11.26
N GLY A 390 -31.30 3.80 11.95
CA GLY A 390 -31.28 5.18 11.44
C GLY A 390 -32.45 6.08 11.81
N TYR A 391 -33.53 5.54 12.42
CA TYR A 391 -34.72 6.33 12.79
C TYR A 391 -35.23 5.98 14.19
N TYR A 392 -35.92 6.92 14.84
CA TYR A 392 -36.51 6.76 16.19
C TYR A 392 -37.82 5.95 16.21
N HIS A 393 -38.06 5.11 15.20
CA HIS A 393 -39.20 4.21 15.14
C HIS A 393 -38.82 2.95 14.37
N GLU A 394 -39.49 1.83 14.67
CA GLU A 394 -39.22 0.56 14.00
C GLU A 394 -39.62 0.64 12.51
N ARG A 395 -38.69 0.22 11.64
CA ARG A 395 -38.91 0.03 10.21
C ARG A 395 -38.46 -1.38 9.87
N LEU A 396 -39.34 -2.19 9.31
CA LEU A 396 -39.01 -3.57 8.94
C LEU A 396 -38.52 -3.62 7.50
N ALA A 397 -37.46 -4.39 7.24
CA ALA A 397 -36.96 -4.53 5.88
C ALA A 397 -37.91 -5.32 4.97
N GLU A 398 -38.03 -4.87 3.73
CA GLU A 398 -38.89 -5.41 2.67
C GLU A 398 -38.09 -6.13 1.58
N GLY A 399 -36.76 -6.03 1.61
CA GLY A 399 -35.88 -6.65 0.61
C GLY A 399 -34.46 -6.14 0.66
N GLU A 400 -33.72 -6.38 -0.42
CA GLU A 400 -32.30 -6.07 -0.56
C GLU A 400 -32.08 -5.34 -1.89
N ILE A 401 -31.28 -4.26 -1.89
CA ILE A 401 -30.74 -3.63 -3.09
C ILE A 401 -29.37 -4.24 -3.39
N ASP A 402 -28.54 -4.34 -2.36
CA ASP A 402 -27.20 -4.91 -2.37
C ASP A 402 -26.84 -5.48 -0.98
N PRO A 403 -25.95 -6.49 -0.91
CA PRO A 403 -25.69 -7.24 0.32
C PRO A 403 -24.83 -6.45 1.31
N LEU A 404 -25.05 -6.71 2.60
CA LEU A 404 -24.26 -6.17 3.71
C LEU A 404 -23.14 -7.14 4.08
N LYS A 405 -21.91 -6.65 4.23
CA LYS A 405 -20.73 -7.48 4.49
C LYS A 405 -19.98 -7.06 5.75
N ALA A 406 -19.29 -8.02 6.36
CA ALA A 406 -18.16 -7.78 7.25
C ALA A 406 -16.88 -8.02 6.47
N LYS A 407 -15.97 -7.03 6.43
CA LYS A 407 -14.73 -7.09 5.65
C LYS A 407 -13.53 -6.88 6.55
N ALA A 408 -12.65 -7.86 6.61
CA ALA A 408 -11.54 -7.91 7.56
C ALA A 408 -10.18 -7.85 6.87
N ILE A 409 -9.23 -7.22 7.55
CA ILE A 409 -7.80 -7.26 7.28
C ILE A 409 -7.09 -7.74 8.56
N ALA A 410 -6.27 -8.79 8.42
CA ALA A 410 -5.47 -9.34 9.50
C ALA A 410 -3.99 -9.11 9.22
N PHE A 411 -3.27 -8.61 10.22
CA PHE A 411 -1.83 -8.37 10.22
C PHE A 411 -1.21 -9.41 11.15
N VAL A 412 -0.42 -10.33 10.60
CA VAL A 412 0.20 -11.43 11.34
C VAL A 412 1.71 -11.23 11.32
N GLY A 413 2.22 -10.61 12.37
CA GLY A 413 3.65 -10.38 12.58
C GLY A 413 4.24 -11.41 13.57
N PRO A 414 5.58 -11.43 13.69
CA PRO A 414 6.27 -12.36 14.59
C PRO A 414 6.12 -12.00 16.07
N GLN A 415 6.05 -10.71 16.37
CA GLN A 415 5.99 -10.16 17.72
C GLN A 415 4.57 -9.73 18.11
N SER A 416 3.76 -9.38 17.11
CA SER A 416 2.40 -8.88 17.30
C SER A 416 1.53 -9.30 16.14
N SER A 417 0.27 -9.57 16.44
CA SER A 417 -0.80 -9.79 15.46
C SER A 417 -2.00 -8.93 15.83
N GLY A 418 -2.73 -8.48 14.81
CA GLY A 418 -3.92 -7.66 14.99
C GLY A 418 -4.88 -7.82 13.81
N ALA A 419 -6.14 -7.50 14.03
CA ALA A 419 -7.15 -7.53 12.97
C ALA A 419 -8.04 -6.29 13.05
N LEU A 420 -8.41 -5.76 11.89
CA LEU A 420 -9.45 -4.75 11.75
C LEU A 420 -10.57 -5.35 10.90
N VAL A 421 -11.81 -5.27 11.37
CA VAL A 421 -13.00 -5.58 10.57
C VAL A 421 -13.90 -4.36 10.47
N VAL A 422 -14.35 -4.06 9.26
CA VAL A 422 -15.36 -3.02 9.02
C VAL A 422 -16.64 -3.67 8.52
N CYS A 423 -17.76 -3.37 9.17
CA CYS A 423 -19.05 -3.98 8.94
C CYS A 423 -20.04 -2.99 8.33
N ASP A 424 -20.83 -3.44 7.36
CA ASP A 424 -21.95 -2.68 6.81
C ASP A 424 -23.10 -2.60 7.81
N LEU A 425 -22.89 -1.81 8.87
CA LEU A 425 -23.75 -1.59 10.02
C LEU A 425 -23.86 -0.09 10.32
N ILE A 426 -24.83 0.30 11.14
CA ILE A 426 -24.97 1.70 11.62
C ILE A 426 -23.86 2.08 12.61
N GLY A 427 -23.37 1.12 13.40
CA GLY A 427 -22.41 1.37 14.48
C GLY A 427 -22.10 0.07 15.22
N ILE A 428 -21.01 0.06 15.98
CA ILE A 428 -20.58 -1.11 16.77
C ILE A 428 -20.92 -0.91 18.24
N ALA A 429 -21.94 -1.63 18.71
CA ALA A 429 -22.28 -1.69 20.12
C ALA A 429 -21.17 -2.38 20.93
N THR A 430 -20.96 -1.91 22.16
CA THR A 430 -19.93 -2.44 23.06
C THR A 430 -20.12 -3.93 23.33
N ASP A 431 -21.38 -4.38 23.47
CA ASP A 431 -21.73 -5.79 23.66
C ASP A 431 -21.36 -6.64 22.44
N LEU A 432 -21.57 -6.14 21.22
CA LEU A 432 -21.21 -6.85 19.98
C LEU A 432 -19.70 -6.98 19.89
N LYS A 433 -18.98 -5.88 20.14
CA LYS A 433 -17.52 -5.87 20.19
C LYS A 433 -16.98 -6.92 21.16
N ASN A 434 -17.49 -6.94 22.39
CA ASN A 434 -17.03 -7.88 23.42
C ASN A 434 -17.19 -9.34 22.96
N GLU A 435 -18.35 -9.69 22.40
CA GLU A 435 -18.62 -11.06 21.97
C GLU A 435 -17.80 -11.47 20.75
N VAL A 436 -17.65 -10.59 19.76
CA VAL A 436 -16.82 -10.82 18.57
C VAL A 436 -15.35 -10.97 18.97
N ARG A 437 -14.81 -10.03 19.77
CA ARG A 437 -13.41 -10.07 20.22
C ARG A 437 -13.10 -11.37 20.94
N LYS A 438 -13.97 -11.80 21.86
CA LYS A 438 -13.83 -13.06 22.59
C LYS A 438 -13.72 -14.24 21.62
N ARG A 439 -14.72 -14.43 20.75
CA ARG A 439 -14.78 -15.59 19.84
C ARG A 439 -13.69 -15.58 18.77
N ALA A 440 -13.36 -14.40 18.22
CA ALA A 440 -12.31 -14.26 17.22
C ALA A 440 -10.92 -14.48 17.83
N SER A 441 -10.68 -13.98 19.04
CA SER A 441 -9.43 -14.22 19.77
C SER A 441 -9.24 -15.71 20.06
N GLU A 442 -10.27 -16.40 20.57
CA GLU A 442 -10.23 -17.85 20.82
C GLU A 442 -9.88 -18.68 19.56
N LYS A 443 -10.33 -18.24 18.38
CA LYS A 443 -10.09 -18.96 17.11
C LYS A 443 -8.78 -18.60 16.40
N THR A 444 -8.23 -17.40 16.64
CA THR A 444 -7.07 -16.88 15.89
C THR A 444 -5.81 -16.77 16.74
N GLY A 445 -5.94 -16.66 18.06
CA GLY A 445 -4.84 -16.32 18.96
C GLY A 445 -4.48 -14.83 18.98
N ILE A 446 -5.16 -13.97 18.20
CA ILE A 446 -4.97 -12.52 18.26
C ILE A 446 -5.51 -12.01 19.62
N PRO A 447 -4.75 -11.21 20.38
CA PRO A 447 -5.25 -10.63 21.63
C PRO A 447 -6.56 -9.84 21.40
N PRO A 448 -7.58 -9.96 22.28
CA PRO A 448 -8.86 -9.27 22.10
C PRO A 448 -8.72 -7.76 21.86
N GLU A 449 -7.81 -7.11 22.59
CA GLU A 449 -7.49 -5.69 22.49
C GLU A 449 -6.83 -5.30 21.15
N ASN A 450 -6.26 -6.25 20.42
CA ASN A 450 -5.66 -6.05 19.08
C ASN A 450 -6.68 -6.28 17.95
N ILE A 451 -7.96 -6.45 18.26
CA ILE A 451 -9.03 -6.63 17.29
C ILE A 451 -9.89 -5.36 17.26
N GLY A 452 -9.74 -4.55 16.22
CA GLY A 452 -10.59 -3.38 15.95
C GLY A 452 -11.85 -3.80 15.19
N ILE A 453 -13.00 -3.28 15.62
CA ILE A 453 -14.29 -3.55 14.97
C ILE A 453 -14.94 -2.20 14.70
N SER A 454 -15.23 -1.90 13.44
CA SER A 454 -15.76 -0.62 12.98
C SER A 454 -17.01 -0.84 12.13
N ALA A 455 -17.84 0.20 12.02
CA ALA A 455 -19.00 0.20 11.12
C ALA A 455 -18.81 1.19 9.97
N THR A 456 -19.43 0.92 8.83
CA THR A 456 -19.48 1.87 7.72
C THR A 456 -20.44 3.03 7.99
N HIS A 457 -21.41 2.86 8.89
CA HIS A 457 -22.49 3.80 9.21
C HIS A 457 -23.71 3.77 8.28
N SER A 458 -23.99 2.65 7.60
CA SER A 458 -25.18 2.59 6.72
C SER A 458 -26.50 2.75 7.51
N HIS A 459 -27.34 3.70 7.06
CA HIS A 459 -28.69 3.95 7.59
C HIS A 459 -29.76 3.00 7.04
N THR A 460 -29.38 2.13 6.10
CA THR A 460 -30.22 1.00 5.63
C THR A 460 -29.60 -0.34 6.00
N ALA A 461 -29.00 -0.39 7.20
CA ALA A 461 -28.47 -1.57 7.87
C ALA A 461 -29.39 -2.00 9.05
N PRO A 462 -29.22 -3.20 9.65
CA PRO A 462 -30.06 -3.66 10.76
C PRO A 462 -29.95 -2.81 12.03
N ASP A 463 -31.09 -2.55 12.68
CA ASP A 463 -31.15 -2.15 14.10
C ASP A 463 -31.08 -3.42 14.97
N TYR A 464 -29.87 -3.86 15.28
CA TYR A 464 -29.64 -5.14 15.95
C TYR A 464 -29.53 -5.04 17.47
N MET A 465 -29.46 -3.84 18.05
CA MET A 465 -28.97 -3.65 19.43
C MET A 465 -29.93 -4.20 20.49
N LYS A 466 -31.24 -3.95 20.37
CA LYS A 466 -32.23 -4.57 21.26
C LYS A 466 -32.18 -6.10 21.18
N GLU A 467 -32.18 -6.66 19.98
CA GLU A 467 -32.16 -8.12 19.78
C GLU A 467 -30.86 -8.75 20.27
N LEU A 468 -29.72 -8.06 20.16
CA LEU A 468 -28.45 -8.46 20.76
C LEU A 468 -28.55 -8.49 22.28
N TYR A 469 -29.09 -7.43 22.90
CA TYR A 469 -29.28 -7.36 24.35
C TYR A 469 -30.14 -8.52 24.88
N LEU A 470 -31.22 -8.85 24.18
CA LEU A 470 -32.09 -9.98 24.49
C LEU A 470 -31.35 -11.32 24.32
N ARG A 471 -30.67 -11.50 23.18
CA ARG A 471 -29.91 -12.72 22.87
C ARG A 471 -28.85 -13.03 23.93
N LEU A 472 -28.06 -12.04 24.33
CA LEU A 472 -26.98 -12.20 25.31
C LEU A 472 -27.51 -12.45 26.74
N GLY A 473 -28.75 -12.05 27.01
CA GLY A 473 -29.42 -12.34 28.29
C GLY A 473 -30.13 -13.68 28.35
N ASN A 474 -30.14 -14.44 27.26
CA ASN A 474 -31.02 -15.61 27.08
C ASN A 474 -32.50 -15.25 27.31
N GLU A 475 -32.90 -14.06 26.88
CA GLU A 475 -34.27 -13.58 27.03
C GLU A 475 -35.15 -13.99 25.84
N PRO A 476 -36.47 -14.14 26.03
CA PRO A 476 -37.38 -14.47 24.93
C PRO A 476 -37.37 -13.39 23.84
N GLN A 477 -37.24 -13.82 22.59
CA GLN A 477 -37.38 -12.99 21.39
C GLN A 477 -37.82 -13.85 20.20
N GLU A 478 -38.27 -13.21 19.13
CA GLU A 478 -38.66 -13.92 17.90
C GLU A 478 -37.49 -14.73 17.32
N LYS A 479 -37.76 -15.96 16.87
CA LYS A 479 -36.71 -16.85 16.36
C LYS A 479 -35.90 -16.22 15.22
N LEU A 480 -36.58 -15.55 14.28
CA LEU A 480 -35.94 -14.82 13.17
C LEU A 480 -34.90 -13.83 13.67
N ARG A 481 -35.25 -13.07 14.71
CA ARG A 481 -34.38 -12.04 15.29
C ARG A 481 -33.20 -12.66 16.03
N ALA A 482 -33.44 -13.73 16.80
CA ALA A 482 -32.39 -14.49 17.48
C ALA A 482 -31.38 -15.12 16.51
N ASP A 483 -31.87 -15.80 15.48
CA ASP A 483 -31.05 -16.44 14.46
C ASP A 483 -30.17 -15.40 13.74
N TYR A 484 -30.70 -14.19 13.49
CA TYR A 484 -29.93 -13.12 12.87
C TYR A 484 -28.78 -12.64 13.76
N ILE A 485 -28.97 -12.48 15.07
CA ILE A 485 -27.87 -12.10 15.97
C ILE A 485 -26.75 -13.14 15.96
N ASP A 486 -27.10 -14.42 15.91
CA ASP A 486 -26.10 -15.49 15.80
C ASP A 486 -25.36 -15.44 14.44
N LYS A 487 -26.08 -15.16 13.33
CA LYS A 487 -25.48 -14.91 12.00
C LYS A 487 -24.55 -13.69 12.02
N LEU A 488 -24.96 -12.58 12.64
CA LEU A 488 -24.18 -11.35 12.70
C LEU A 488 -22.86 -11.56 13.43
N ILE A 489 -22.91 -12.13 14.65
CA ILE A 489 -21.70 -12.43 15.43
C ILE A 489 -20.82 -13.43 14.67
N GLY A 490 -21.41 -14.50 14.13
CA GLY A 490 -20.71 -15.53 13.38
C GLY A 490 -20.00 -14.99 12.14
N GLY A 491 -20.70 -14.21 11.31
CA GLY A 491 -20.15 -13.64 10.08
C GLY A 491 -18.99 -12.69 10.32
N ILE A 492 -19.06 -11.83 11.36
CA ILE A 492 -17.95 -10.94 11.71
C ILE A 492 -16.74 -11.75 12.19
N VAL A 493 -16.96 -12.76 13.04
CA VAL A 493 -15.89 -13.67 13.51
C VAL A 493 -15.27 -14.43 12.35
N ASP A 494 -16.08 -14.95 11.44
CA ASP A 494 -15.60 -15.74 10.29
C ASP A 494 -14.81 -14.87 9.31
N ALA A 495 -15.20 -13.62 9.08
CA ALA A 495 -14.39 -12.67 8.30
C ALA A 495 -13.00 -12.47 8.93
N ILE A 496 -12.91 -12.26 10.25
CA ILE A 496 -11.62 -12.11 10.95
C ILE A 496 -10.79 -13.39 10.84
N VAL A 497 -11.40 -14.55 11.10
CA VAL A 497 -10.71 -15.85 11.08
C VAL A 497 -10.20 -16.19 9.68
N GLU A 498 -10.99 -15.93 8.65
CA GLU A 498 -10.59 -16.20 7.27
C GLU A 498 -9.51 -15.23 6.81
N ALA A 499 -9.58 -13.95 7.20
CA ALA A 499 -8.48 -13.01 6.96
C ALA A 499 -7.20 -13.47 7.67
N HIS A 500 -7.28 -13.96 8.91
CA HIS A 500 -6.12 -14.50 9.60
C HIS A 500 -5.53 -15.74 8.90
N LYS A 501 -6.38 -16.66 8.41
CA LYS A 501 -5.94 -17.87 7.68
C LYS A 501 -5.34 -17.55 6.31
N SER A 502 -5.86 -16.53 5.62
CA SER A 502 -5.39 -16.12 4.29
C SER A 502 -4.14 -15.22 4.34
N ALA A 503 -3.57 -15.01 5.54
CA ALA A 503 -2.42 -14.15 5.72
C ALA A 503 -1.16 -14.73 5.07
N GLU A 504 -0.64 -14.01 4.09
CA GLU A 504 0.56 -14.37 3.34
C GLU A 504 1.50 -13.17 3.20
N PRO A 505 2.80 -13.38 2.90
CA PRO A 505 3.72 -12.29 2.63
C PRO A 505 3.17 -11.38 1.53
N SER A 506 3.08 -10.09 1.82
CA SER A 506 2.40 -9.12 0.96
C SER A 506 3.24 -7.87 0.77
N LEU A 507 3.10 -7.23 -0.39
CA LEU A 507 3.61 -5.88 -0.61
C LEU A 507 2.54 -4.90 -0.11
N ILE A 508 2.91 -4.03 0.82
CA ILE A 508 2.01 -3.01 1.36
C ILE A 508 2.44 -1.64 0.84
N GLU A 509 1.49 -0.90 0.28
CA GLU A 509 1.68 0.46 -0.19
C GLU A 509 0.66 1.40 0.48
N SER A 510 1.07 2.63 0.74
CA SER A 510 0.22 3.64 1.39
C SER A 510 0.39 5.04 0.81
N GLY A 511 -0.67 5.82 0.94
CA GLY A 511 -0.73 7.20 0.48
C GLY A 511 -2.13 7.78 0.67
N SER A 512 -2.42 8.85 -0.05
CA SER A 512 -3.74 9.46 -0.06
C SER A 512 -4.10 10.04 -1.43
N ALA A 513 -5.41 10.27 -1.62
CA ALA A 513 -5.96 11.04 -2.72
C ALA A 513 -6.82 12.18 -2.17
N ILE A 514 -7.10 13.18 -2.99
CA ILE A 514 -8.15 14.17 -2.71
C ILE A 514 -9.38 13.81 -3.55
N GLN A 515 -10.58 13.87 -2.98
CA GLN A 515 -11.83 13.72 -3.73
C GLN A 515 -11.82 14.68 -4.94
N GLU A 516 -12.16 14.19 -6.14
CA GLU A 516 -12.22 15.04 -7.34
C GLU A 516 -13.59 15.67 -7.53
N PHE A 517 -14.63 14.89 -7.25
CA PHE A 517 -15.99 15.38 -7.23
C PHE A 517 -16.37 15.73 -5.78
N PRO A 518 -16.89 16.94 -5.50
CA PRO A 518 -17.31 17.31 -4.15
C PRO A 518 -18.48 16.44 -3.68
N VAL A 519 -18.22 15.55 -2.72
CA VAL A 519 -19.24 14.67 -2.12
C VAL A 519 -19.46 14.94 -0.64
N SER A 520 -18.49 15.52 0.07
CA SER A 520 -18.59 15.82 1.49
C SER A 520 -18.83 17.29 1.78
N PHE A 521 -19.79 17.57 2.68
CA PHE A 521 -20.17 18.92 3.10
C PHE A 521 -20.40 18.96 4.61
N ASN A 522 -19.92 20.01 5.29
CA ASN A 522 -20.26 20.22 6.69
C ASN A 522 -21.75 20.55 6.80
N ARG A 523 -22.51 19.74 7.56
CA ARG A 523 -23.97 19.88 7.67
C ARG A 523 -24.41 20.92 8.69
N ARG A 524 -23.47 21.51 9.43
CA ARG A 524 -23.71 22.53 10.45
C ARG A 524 -23.40 23.92 9.91
N SER A 525 -24.24 24.89 10.25
CA SER A 525 -24.10 26.29 9.84
C SER A 525 -24.15 27.23 11.05
N ILE A 526 -23.25 28.22 11.07
CA ILE A 526 -23.30 29.33 12.04
C ILE A 526 -24.33 30.35 11.57
N MET A 527 -25.23 30.73 12.47
CA MET A 527 -26.31 31.66 12.22
C MET A 527 -25.93 33.09 12.66
N THR A 528 -26.65 34.10 12.15
CA THR A 528 -26.43 35.52 12.51
C THR A 528 -26.71 35.86 13.98
N ASP A 529 -27.48 35.02 14.68
CA ASP A 529 -27.74 35.13 16.12
C ASP A 529 -26.68 34.43 17.00
N GLY A 530 -25.63 33.86 16.38
CA GLY A 530 -24.57 33.13 17.07
C GLY A 530 -24.88 31.65 17.35
N THR A 531 -26.10 31.17 17.07
CA THR A 531 -26.45 29.75 17.22
C THR A 531 -25.90 28.91 16.07
N THR A 532 -25.88 27.58 16.26
CA THR A 532 -25.60 26.62 15.18
C THR A 532 -26.86 25.87 14.80
N ARG A 533 -27.09 25.67 13.50
CA ARG A 533 -28.17 24.84 12.97
C ARG A 533 -27.66 23.79 11.98
N THR A 534 -28.22 22.59 12.04
CA THR A 534 -27.95 21.51 11.09
C THR A 534 -29.02 21.51 9.99
N TRP A 535 -28.64 21.07 8.79
CA TRP A 535 -29.54 20.88 7.62
C TRP A 535 -30.21 22.17 7.12
N ILE A 536 -29.51 23.31 7.23
CA ILE A 536 -29.97 24.59 6.68
C ILE A 536 -29.31 24.84 5.32
N GLY A 537 -30.12 25.21 4.33
CA GLY A 537 -29.63 25.65 3.03
C GLY A 537 -28.92 27.00 3.13
N HIS A 538 -27.86 27.19 2.34
CA HIS A 538 -27.11 28.44 2.29
C HIS A 538 -27.86 29.58 1.58
N ASP A 539 -29.07 29.31 1.07
CA ASP A 539 -30.02 30.32 0.61
C ASP A 539 -30.77 31.00 1.75
N ASP A 540 -30.69 30.49 2.98
CA ASP A 540 -31.19 31.18 4.17
C ASP A 540 -30.30 32.39 4.49
N PRO A 541 -30.82 33.64 4.51
CA PRO A 541 -30.02 34.85 4.71
C PRO A 541 -29.43 34.96 6.12
N ARG A 542 -29.84 34.09 7.04
CA ARG A 542 -29.30 34.03 8.41
C ARG A 542 -28.06 33.15 8.50
N VAL A 543 -27.70 32.39 7.46
CA VAL A 543 -26.48 31.58 7.44
C VAL A 543 -25.28 32.49 7.21
N VAL A 544 -24.33 32.47 8.15
CA VAL A 544 -23.06 33.20 8.04
C VAL A 544 -22.04 32.37 7.27
N ARG A 545 -21.86 31.10 7.68
CA ARG A 545 -20.92 30.14 7.08
C ARG A 545 -21.17 28.72 7.60
N ALA A 546 -20.52 27.73 7.01
CA ALA A 546 -20.37 26.41 7.61
C ALA A 546 -19.68 26.51 8.98
N ALA A 547 -20.07 25.63 9.92
CA ALA A 547 -19.56 25.65 11.30
C ALA A 547 -18.11 25.15 11.40
N GLY A 548 -17.77 24.11 10.65
CA GLY A 548 -16.44 23.51 10.59
C GLY A 548 -15.98 23.23 9.15
N PRO A 549 -14.79 22.63 8.98
CA PRO A 549 -14.24 22.26 7.68
C PRO A 549 -14.87 20.97 7.15
N ILE A 550 -14.28 20.42 6.10
CA ILE A 550 -14.45 19.04 5.65
C ILE A 550 -13.07 18.37 5.64
N ASP A 551 -13.04 17.03 5.61
CA ASP A 551 -11.85 16.27 5.23
C ASP A 551 -12.06 15.71 3.80
N PRO A 552 -11.42 16.29 2.77
CA PRO A 552 -11.56 15.83 1.40
C PRO A 552 -10.59 14.70 1.05
N GLU A 553 -9.73 14.29 1.98
CA GLU A 553 -8.69 13.29 1.74
C GLU A 553 -9.22 11.85 1.88
N ILE A 554 -8.92 11.02 0.89
CA ILE A 554 -9.12 9.57 0.91
C ILE A 554 -7.76 8.95 1.26
N ALA A 555 -7.58 8.51 2.51
CA ALA A 555 -6.38 7.80 2.92
C ALA A 555 -6.44 6.32 2.50
N LEU A 556 -5.30 5.77 2.06
CA LEU A 556 -5.24 4.46 1.41
C LEU A 556 -4.12 3.57 1.98
N VAL A 557 -4.47 2.31 2.23
CA VAL A 557 -3.53 1.20 2.42
C VAL A 557 -3.91 0.10 1.44
N THR A 558 -2.97 -0.28 0.57
CA THR A 558 -3.18 -1.34 -0.42
C THR A 558 -2.30 -2.53 -0.10
N VAL A 559 -2.92 -3.71 -0.09
CA VAL A 559 -2.27 -5.01 0.06
C VAL A 559 -2.18 -5.63 -1.33
N ARG A 560 -0.96 -5.94 -1.77
CA ARG A 560 -0.68 -6.60 -3.04
C ARG A 560 -0.01 -7.94 -2.80
N ASN A 561 -0.29 -8.88 -3.69
CA ASN A 561 0.52 -10.08 -3.85
C ASN A 561 1.97 -9.68 -4.22
N LEU A 562 2.91 -10.61 -4.07
CA LEU A 562 4.33 -10.37 -4.39
C LEU A 562 4.60 -10.10 -5.89
N ASP A 563 3.63 -10.41 -6.76
CA ASP A 563 3.64 -10.06 -8.19
C ASP A 563 3.12 -8.64 -8.49
N GLY A 564 2.66 -7.92 -7.46
CA GLY A 564 2.14 -6.56 -7.55
C GLY A 564 0.62 -6.46 -7.80
N THR A 565 -0.08 -7.58 -7.98
CA THR A 565 -1.55 -7.57 -8.13
C THR A 565 -2.23 -7.18 -6.80
N PRO A 566 -3.11 -6.16 -6.79
CA PRO A 566 -3.79 -5.75 -5.57
C PRO A 566 -4.88 -6.78 -5.20
N ARG A 567 -4.88 -7.19 -3.94
CA ARG A 567 -5.84 -8.16 -3.37
C ARG A 567 -6.73 -7.55 -2.28
N GLY A 568 -6.28 -6.47 -1.65
CA GLY A 568 -7.06 -5.73 -0.65
C GLY A 568 -6.76 -4.24 -0.69
N VAL A 569 -7.80 -3.42 -0.51
CA VAL A 569 -7.69 -1.96 -0.38
C VAL A 569 -8.47 -1.54 0.85
N LEU A 570 -7.79 -0.94 1.82
CA LEU A 570 -8.42 -0.20 2.92
C LEU A 570 -8.42 1.29 2.54
N SER A 571 -9.62 1.83 2.39
CA SER A 571 -9.88 3.24 2.13
C SER A 571 -10.52 3.89 3.36
N ASN A 572 -10.13 5.13 3.66
CA ASN A 572 -10.69 5.91 4.77
C ASN A 572 -11.08 7.31 4.29
N PHE A 573 -12.35 7.66 4.44
CA PHE A 573 -12.92 8.93 3.97
C PHE A 573 -14.07 9.38 4.88
N ALA A 574 -14.14 10.67 5.18
CA ALA A 574 -15.12 11.24 6.11
C ALA A 574 -16.42 11.66 5.39
N LEU A 575 -17.42 10.79 5.41
CA LEU A 575 -18.75 11.08 4.87
C LEU A 575 -19.81 10.17 5.51
N HIS A 576 -20.97 10.73 5.84
CA HIS A 576 -22.10 9.97 6.37
C HIS A 576 -22.74 9.05 5.32
N LEU A 577 -23.17 7.85 5.71
CA LEU A 577 -23.81 6.86 4.83
C LEU A 577 -25.33 6.86 4.99
N ASP A 578 -25.93 8.01 4.67
CA ASP A 578 -27.36 8.26 4.68
C ASP A 578 -27.90 8.59 3.27
N THR A 579 -27.32 8.00 2.22
CA THR A 579 -27.60 8.37 0.83
C THR A 579 -28.69 7.49 0.19
N VAL A 580 -28.90 6.30 0.75
CA VAL A 580 -29.98 5.37 0.37
C VAL A 580 -31.10 5.43 1.41
N GLY A 581 -32.33 5.68 0.93
CA GLY A 581 -33.55 5.64 1.74
C GLY A 581 -34.41 4.40 1.49
N GLY A 582 -35.55 4.32 2.17
CA GLY A 582 -36.52 3.22 2.02
C GLY A 582 -36.30 2.08 3.02
N ALA A 583 -36.87 0.91 2.69
CA ALA A 583 -36.92 -0.27 3.55
C ALA A 583 -36.19 -1.48 2.94
N LYS A 584 -35.20 -1.26 2.07
CA LYS A 584 -34.36 -2.33 1.53
C LYS A 584 -32.92 -2.20 2.00
N TRP A 585 -32.26 -3.32 2.27
CA TRP A 585 -30.85 -3.33 2.67
C TRP A 585 -29.95 -2.75 1.58
N SER A 586 -28.98 -1.92 2.00
CA SER A 586 -27.90 -1.44 1.14
C SER A 586 -26.67 -1.12 1.96
N ALA A 587 -25.51 -1.47 1.45
CA ALA A 587 -24.20 -1.06 1.95
C ALA A 587 -23.87 0.40 1.56
N ASP A 588 -24.78 1.11 0.89
CA ASP A 588 -24.66 2.52 0.46
C ASP A 588 -23.50 2.72 -0.54
N TYR A 589 -22.92 3.92 -0.62
CA TYR A 589 -21.87 4.25 -1.60
C TYR A 589 -20.60 3.38 -1.53
N PRO A 590 -20.18 2.76 -0.39
CA PRO A 590 -19.10 1.77 -0.38
C PRO A 590 -19.29 0.59 -1.33
N PHE A 591 -20.54 0.17 -1.61
CA PHE A 591 -20.83 -0.87 -2.58
C PHE A 591 -20.31 -0.49 -3.98
N PHE A 592 -20.51 0.76 -4.37
CA PHE A 592 -20.09 1.27 -5.67
C PHE A 592 -18.57 1.48 -5.76
N ILE A 593 -17.92 1.84 -4.65
CA ILE A 593 -16.44 1.86 -4.57
C ILE A 593 -15.89 0.47 -4.86
N GLU A 594 -16.39 -0.56 -4.16
CA GLU A 594 -15.98 -1.95 -4.37
C GLU A 594 -16.19 -2.38 -5.82
N ARG A 595 -17.34 -2.05 -6.40
CA ARG A 595 -17.67 -2.40 -7.79
C ARG A 595 -16.66 -1.82 -8.78
N VAL A 596 -16.29 -0.54 -8.63
CA VAL A 596 -15.28 0.10 -9.50
C VAL A 596 -13.93 -0.60 -9.36
N LEU A 597 -13.47 -0.83 -8.13
CA LEU A 597 -12.15 -1.43 -7.89
C LEU A 597 -12.06 -2.86 -8.40
N ARG A 598 -13.11 -3.68 -8.20
CA ARG A 598 -13.15 -5.05 -8.71
C ARG A 598 -13.18 -5.12 -10.23
N GLN A 599 -13.88 -4.18 -10.88
CA GLN A 599 -13.92 -4.08 -12.34
C GLN A 599 -12.57 -3.64 -12.92
N SER A 600 -11.85 -2.75 -12.24
CA SER A 600 -10.63 -2.15 -12.75
C SER A 600 -9.35 -2.94 -12.46
N THR A 601 -9.39 -3.88 -11.50
CA THR A 601 -8.23 -4.66 -11.05
C THR A 601 -8.45 -6.17 -11.16
N SER A 602 -9.21 -6.75 -10.24
CA SER A 602 -9.54 -8.18 -10.16
C SER A 602 -10.88 -8.37 -9.45
N SER A 603 -11.67 -9.35 -9.91
CA SER A 603 -12.94 -9.72 -9.27
C SER A 603 -12.78 -10.24 -7.83
N SER A 604 -11.57 -10.69 -7.45
CA SER A 604 -11.23 -11.18 -6.11
C SER A 604 -10.77 -10.10 -5.13
N LEU A 605 -10.63 -8.84 -5.57
CA LEU A 605 -10.18 -7.75 -4.70
C LEU A 605 -11.21 -7.44 -3.59
N ILE A 606 -10.73 -7.31 -2.35
CA ILE A 606 -11.56 -6.92 -1.21
C ILE A 606 -11.39 -5.43 -0.92
N SER A 607 -12.50 -4.68 -0.99
CA SER A 607 -12.55 -3.24 -0.75
C SER A 607 -13.14 -2.95 0.63
N ILE A 608 -12.28 -2.58 1.58
CA ILE A 608 -12.62 -2.24 2.95
C ILE A 608 -12.74 -0.71 3.04
N PHE A 609 -13.92 -0.22 3.45
CA PHE A 609 -14.18 1.21 3.62
C PHE A 609 -14.30 1.53 5.11
N GLY A 610 -13.27 2.13 5.69
CA GLY A 610 -13.29 2.63 7.07
C GLY A 610 -13.87 4.04 7.11
N ASN A 611 -14.99 4.24 7.81
CA ASN A 611 -15.61 5.56 7.86
C ASN A 611 -14.73 6.57 8.61
N GLY A 612 -14.44 7.72 7.99
CA GLY A 612 -13.69 8.81 8.61
C GLY A 612 -14.53 9.65 9.56
N CYS A 613 -13.91 10.57 10.30
CA CYS A 613 -14.61 11.44 11.26
C CYS A 613 -15.67 12.32 10.57
N CYS A 614 -16.93 11.89 10.59
CA CYS A 614 -18.00 12.47 9.80
C CYS A 614 -19.23 12.89 10.63
N GLY A 615 -19.09 12.96 11.96
CA GLY A 615 -20.21 13.30 12.85
C GLY A 615 -20.91 14.62 12.50
N ASP A 616 -20.23 15.56 11.86
CA ASP A 616 -20.77 16.83 11.36
C ASP A 616 -20.67 16.99 9.82
N ILE A 617 -20.45 15.90 9.09
CA ILE A 617 -20.33 15.87 7.62
C ILE A 617 -21.48 15.08 6.99
N ASN A 618 -21.94 15.48 5.81
CA ASN A 618 -23.01 14.84 5.05
C ASN A 618 -22.79 14.95 3.53
N HIS A 619 -23.55 14.19 2.74
CA HIS A 619 -23.57 14.18 1.28
C HIS A 619 -24.41 15.29 0.63
N VAL A 620 -25.22 16.01 1.41
CA VAL A 620 -26.11 17.08 0.95
C VAL A 620 -25.34 18.39 0.85
N ASN A 621 -25.16 18.87 -0.38
CA ASN A 621 -24.57 20.17 -0.64
C ASN A 621 -25.54 21.29 -0.21
N PRO A 622 -25.21 22.09 0.83
CA PRO A 622 -26.12 23.12 1.33
C PRO A 622 -26.32 24.28 0.35
N LYS A 623 -25.54 24.36 -0.73
CA LYS A 623 -25.70 25.34 -1.82
C LYS A 623 -26.52 24.82 -3.01
N SER A 624 -26.97 23.56 -2.97
CA SER A 624 -27.65 22.91 -4.09
C SER A 624 -28.95 22.25 -3.64
N LYS A 625 -29.94 22.22 -4.52
CA LYS A 625 -31.15 21.41 -4.33
C LYS A 625 -31.01 19.99 -4.87
N VAL A 626 -29.97 19.74 -5.67
CA VAL A 626 -29.65 18.42 -6.21
C VAL A 626 -28.75 17.70 -5.20
N ARG A 627 -29.17 16.49 -4.81
CA ARG A 627 -28.40 15.61 -3.93
C ARG A 627 -27.60 14.62 -4.77
N ASN A 628 -26.37 14.34 -4.33
CA ASN A 628 -25.59 13.26 -4.89
C ASN A 628 -26.19 11.92 -4.45
N THR A 629 -26.37 11.00 -5.39
CA THR A 629 -26.84 9.64 -5.13
C THR A 629 -25.68 8.71 -4.74
N ALA A 630 -25.99 7.59 -4.08
CA ALA A 630 -25.00 6.59 -3.64
C ALA A 630 -24.04 6.16 -4.78
N ASP A 631 -24.58 5.94 -5.97
CA ASP A 631 -23.84 5.50 -7.14
C ASP A 631 -22.89 6.59 -7.67
N ILE A 632 -23.32 7.86 -7.67
CA ILE A 632 -22.46 8.99 -8.06
C ILE A 632 -21.30 9.14 -7.06
N ILE A 633 -21.62 9.11 -5.76
CA ILE A 633 -20.61 9.27 -4.69
C ILE A 633 -19.60 8.14 -4.77
N GLY A 634 -20.07 6.89 -4.73
CA GLY A 634 -19.19 5.73 -4.66
C GLY A 634 -18.42 5.49 -5.95
N THR A 635 -19.02 5.77 -7.12
CA THR A 635 -18.28 5.69 -8.40
C THR A 635 -17.20 6.76 -8.48
N SER A 636 -17.47 7.99 -8.03
CA SER A 636 -16.47 9.06 -8.04
C SER A 636 -15.28 8.76 -7.11
N LEU A 637 -15.57 8.33 -5.87
CA LEU A 637 -14.54 7.92 -4.92
C LEU A 637 -13.77 6.70 -5.45
N GLY A 638 -14.46 5.68 -5.96
CA GLY A 638 -13.86 4.49 -6.56
C GLY A 638 -12.90 4.82 -7.71
N ASN A 639 -13.30 5.71 -8.63
CA ASN A 639 -12.43 6.16 -9.73
C ASN A 639 -11.20 6.93 -9.24
N THR A 640 -11.37 7.75 -8.19
CA THR A 640 -10.27 8.48 -7.57
C THR A 640 -9.24 7.51 -6.97
N ILE A 641 -9.71 6.49 -6.26
CA ILE A 641 -8.87 5.42 -5.69
C ILE A 641 -8.19 4.62 -6.80
N ASP A 642 -8.93 4.17 -7.82
CA ASP A 642 -8.41 3.40 -8.95
C ASP A 642 -7.25 4.13 -9.65
N ARG A 643 -7.39 5.44 -9.85
CA ARG A 643 -6.32 6.25 -10.44
C ARG A 643 -5.05 6.25 -9.58
N GLN A 644 -5.18 6.32 -8.25
CA GLN A 644 -4.01 6.20 -7.37
C GLN A 644 -3.39 4.82 -7.39
N LEU A 645 -4.20 3.74 -7.46
CA LEU A 645 -3.69 2.38 -7.55
C LEU A 645 -2.86 2.12 -8.82
N LYS A 646 -3.20 2.83 -9.91
CA LYS A 646 -2.52 2.76 -11.20
C LYS A 646 -1.38 3.77 -11.34
N ASN A 647 -1.31 4.79 -10.49
CA ASN A 647 -0.28 5.81 -10.53
C ASN A 647 1.04 5.30 -9.90
N PRO A 648 2.14 5.17 -10.67
CA PRO A 648 3.46 4.78 -10.17
C PRO A 648 3.97 5.57 -8.97
N ALA A 649 3.57 6.85 -8.87
CA ALA A 649 3.98 7.76 -7.81
C ALA A 649 2.87 7.98 -6.76
N GLY A 650 1.70 7.35 -6.93
CA GLY A 650 0.51 7.60 -6.11
C GLY A 650 0.61 7.00 -4.71
N LEU A 651 0.91 5.70 -4.65
CA LEU A 651 1.12 4.98 -3.38
C LEU A 651 2.59 4.60 -3.23
N LYS A 652 3.13 4.75 -2.02
CA LYS A 652 4.53 4.41 -1.72
C LYS A 652 4.59 3.13 -0.91
N PRO A 653 5.52 2.20 -1.23
CA PRO A 653 5.77 1.03 -0.40
C PRO A 653 6.11 1.42 1.04
N LEU A 654 5.79 0.54 1.99
CA LEU A 654 6.32 0.69 3.34
C LEU A 654 7.85 0.56 3.31
N SER A 655 8.52 1.44 4.05
CA SER A 655 9.97 1.37 4.29
C SER A 655 10.35 0.15 5.13
N ARG A 656 9.44 -0.29 6.01
CA ARG A 656 9.52 -1.49 6.83
C ARG A 656 8.16 -2.14 6.99
N SER A 657 8.16 -3.46 7.13
CA SER A 657 6.95 -4.29 7.22
C SER A 657 6.82 -4.98 8.57
N ASP A 658 6.92 -4.24 9.67
CA ASP A 658 6.69 -4.76 11.03
C ASP A 658 5.45 -4.11 11.66
N LEU A 659 4.78 -4.87 12.53
CA LEU A 659 3.52 -4.47 13.15
C LEU A 659 3.74 -4.13 14.63
N VAL A 660 3.28 -2.95 15.03
CA VAL A 660 3.06 -2.60 16.43
C VAL A 660 1.56 -2.33 16.62
N VAL A 661 0.97 -2.93 17.65
CA VAL A 661 -0.42 -2.66 18.03
C VAL A 661 -0.44 -2.05 19.42
N LYS A 662 -1.14 -0.92 19.57
CA LYS A 662 -1.34 -0.24 20.85
C LYS A 662 -2.82 -0.07 21.11
N SER A 663 -3.26 -0.44 22.30
CA SER A 663 -4.65 -0.32 22.71
C SER A 663 -4.75 0.28 24.10
N THR A 664 -5.80 1.06 24.32
CA THR A 664 -6.12 1.63 25.63
C THR A 664 -7.63 1.82 25.78
N THR A 665 -8.07 1.91 27.03
CA THR A 665 -9.45 2.25 27.38
C THR A 665 -9.44 3.54 28.18
N ILE A 666 -10.20 4.53 27.74
CA ILE A 666 -10.37 5.81 28.45
C ILE A 666 -11.79 5.97 28.98
N GLN A 667 -11.95 6.80 30.00
CA GLN A 667 -13.23 7.10 30.63
C GLN A 667 -13.74 8.46 30.15
N LEU A 668 -14.83 8.48 29.40
CA LEU A 668 -15.48 9.73 28.96
C LEU A 668 -16.63 10.07 29.90
N ALA A 669 -16.71 11.32 30.35
CA ALA A 669 -17.81 11.74 31.21
C ALA A 669 -19.15 11.69 30.45
N LEU A 670 -20.14 11.00 31.02
CA LEU A 670 -21.50 10.94 30.51
C LEU A 670 -22.29 12.19 30.94
N GLN A 671 -23.25 12.60 30.12
CA GLN A 671 -24.24 13.60 30.54
C GLN A 671 -25.08 13.09 31.72
N SER A 672 -25.76 14.00 32.42
CA SER A 672 -26.69 13.65 33.50
C SER A 672 -27.90 12.87 32.97
N ALA A 673 -28.53 12.13 33.86
CA ALA A 673 -29.83 11.50 33.67
C ALA A 673 -30.54 11.40 35.01
N ASP A 674 -30.81 12.55 35.64
CA ASP A 674 -31.45 12.55 36.95
C ASP A 674 -32.94 12.17 36.89
N LYS A 675 -33.53 11.90 38.05
CA LYS A 675 -34.93 11.43 38.12
C LYS A 675 -35.91 12.40 37.46
N GLU A 676 -35.70 13.71 37.60
CA GLU A 676 -36.58 14.72 37.02
C GLU A 676 -36.48 14.75 35.49
N GLU A 677 -35.25 14.65 34.95
CA GLU A 677 -35.00 14.52 33.51
C GLU A 677 -35.66 13.26 32.94
N ILE A 678 -35.57 12.12 33.65
CA ILE A 678 -36.17 10.86 33.22
C ILE A 678 -37.69 10.91 33.25
N ASP A 679 -38.29 11.48 34.30
CA ASP A 679 -39.75 11.59 34.37
C ASP A 679 -40.29 12.47 33.22
N LYS A 680 -39.59 13.56 32.86
CA LYS A 680 -39.93 14.38 31.67
C LYS A 680 -39.76 13.58 30.37
N ALA A 681 -38.64 12.85 30.23
CA ALA A 681 -38.35 12.05 29.05
C ALA A 681 -39.43 10.99 28.81
N LEU A 682 -39.92 10.31 29.86
CA LEU A 682 -40.97 9.31 29.75
C LEU A 682 -42.29 9.89 29.23
N VAL A 683 -42.67 11.10 29.66
CA VAL A 683 -43.87 11.78 29.14
C VAL A 683 -43.72 12.05 27.65
N ILE A 684 -42.56 12.53 27.23
CA ILE A 684 -42.26 12.84 25.83
C ILE A 684 -42.32 11.56 24.97
N LEU A 685 -41.69 10.47 25.42
CA LEU A 685 -41.66 9.20 24.69
C LEU A 685 -43.04 8.53 24.63
N ASP A 686 -43.86 8.66 25.68
CA ASP A 686 -45.25 8.15 25.65
C ASP A 686 -46.10 8.91 24.61
N LYS A 687 -45.97 10.24 24.55
CA LYS A 687 -46.61 11.07 23.51
C LYS A 687 -46.16 10.65 22.10
N ALA A 688 -44.85 10.52 21.90
CA ALA A 688 -44.29 10.11 20.62
C ALA A 688 -44.81 8.72 20.18
N ARG A 689 -44.87 7.75 21.11
CA ARG A 689 -45.43 6.41 20.87
C ARG A 689 -46.92 6.45 20.49
N LYS A 690 -47.68 7.37 21.09
CA LYS A 690 -49.10 7.61 20.74
C LYS A 690 -49.27 8.42 19.44
N LYS A 691 -48.17 8.77 18.75
CA LYS A 691 -48.14 9.61 17.55
C LYS A 691 -48.71 11.01 17.80
N GLU A 692 -48.63 11.49 19.04
CA GLU A 692 -48.94 12.88 19.37
C GLU A 692 -47.78 13.79 18.91
N PRO A 693 -48.04 15.07 18.58
CA PRO A 693 -46.99 16.01 18.22
C PRO A 693 -45.98 16.23 19.37
N VAL A 694 -44.70 16.06 19.06
CA VAL A 694 -43.57 16.28 19.97
C VAL A 694 -42.50 17.05 19.20
N ASP A 695 -41.83 18.01 19.84
CA ASP A 695 -40.67 18.67 19.23
C ASP A 695 -39.56 17.65 18.94
N PHE A 696 -38.92 17.78 17.78
CA PHE A 696 -37.92 16.82 17.34
C PHE A 696 -36.74 16.72 18.33
N PHE A 697 -36.22 17.85 18.82
CA PHE A 697 -35.10 17.85 19.75
C PHE A 697 -35.49 17.38 21.14
N ASP A 698 -36.74 17.64 21.56
CA ASP A 698 -37.28 17.07 22.80
C ASP A 698 -37.35 15.54 22.71
N HIS A 699 -37.80 14.99 21.58
CA HIS A 699 -37.84 13.54 21.37
C HIS A 699 -36.43 12.93 21.39
N VAL A 700 -35.48 13.51 20.67
CA VAL A 700 -34.07 13.10 20.66
C VAL A 700 -33.48 13.13 22.08
N THR A 701 -33.70 14.22 22.80
CA THR A 701 -33.20 14.39 24.17
C THR A 701 -33.81 13.35 25.10
N ALA A 702 -35.12 13.14 25.03
CA ALA A 702 -35.82 12.17 25.85
C ALA A 702 -35.27 10.74 25.63
N TYR A 703 -35.09 10.35 24.37
CA TYR A 703 -34.53 9.04 24.01
C TYR A 703 -33.11 8.86 24.54
N LYS A 704 -32.23 9.84 24.33
CA LYS A 704 -30.86 9.81 24.85
C LYS A 704 -30.84 9.72 26.38
N LYS A 705 -31.68 10.48 27.09
CA LYS A 705 -31.69 10.50 28.56
C LYS A 705 -32.08 9.15 29.15
N VAL A 706 -33.08 8.47 28.59
CA VAL A 706 -33.46 7.12 29.03
C VAL A 706 -32.40 6.06 28.73
N MET A 707 -31.64 6.22 27.63
CA MET A 707 -30.47 5.38 27.37
C MET A 707 -29.40 5.61 28.45
N ILE A 708 -29.04 6.87 28.71
CA ILE A 708 -28.03 7.23 29.72
C ILE A 708 -28.44 6.78 31.13
N ASP A 709 -29.72 6.81 31.49
CA ASP A 709 -30.22 6.28 32.77
C ASP A 709 -29.83 4.80 32.97
N GLY A 710 -30.03 3.98 31.93
CA GLY A 710 -29.65 2.57 31.92
C GLY A 710 -28.14 2.34 32.04
N LEU A 711 -27.34 3.22 31.44
CA LEU A 711 -25.88 3.16 31.54
C LEU A 711 -25.39 3.61 32.92
N ARG A 712 -25.90 4.73 33.45
CA ARG A 712 -25.38 5.34 34.68
C ARG A 712 -25.78 4.58 35.94
N HIS A 713 -27.02 4.12 36.04
CA HIS A 713 -27.58 3.63 37.30
C HIS A 713 -27.71 2.12 37.32
N LYS A 714 -27.17 1.47 38.38
CA LYS A 714 -27.39 0.04 38.63
C LYS A 714 -28.87 -0.32 38.77
N THR A 715 -29.67 0.62 39.26
CA THR A 715 -31.12 0.55 39.29
C THR A 715 -31.64 1.80 38.58
N PRO A 716 -31.93 1.71 37.27
CA PRO A 716 -32.43 2.84 36.48
C PRO A 716 -33.71 3.44 37.07
N HIS A 717 -33.87 4.75 36.91
CA HIS A 717 -35.05 5.49 37.38
C HIS A 717 -36.34 5.09 36.66
N ALA A 718 -36.20 4.47 35.49
CA ALA A 718 -37.29 3.91 34.71
C ALA A 718 -36.89 2.61 33.99
N ASN A 719 -37.83 1.69 33.82
CA ASN A 719 -37.64 0.58 32.88
C ASN A 719 -37.91 1.09 31.46
N THR A 720 -36.84 1.22 30.68
CA THR A 720 -36.83 1.93 29.39
C THR A 720 -36.72 0.99 28.17
N ARG A 721 -36.70 -0.32 28.42
CA ARG A 721 -36.50 -1.38 27.41
C ARG A 721 -37.57 -1.44 26.32
N GLU A 722 -38.80 -1.06 26.63
CA GLU A 722 -39.89 -1.01 25.65
C GLU A 722 -40.04 0.37 24.99
N GLN A 723 -39.25 1.35 25.45
CA GLN A 723 -39.26 2.72 24.93
C GLN A 723 -38.13 2.96 23.92
N ILE A 724 -37.05 2.17 23.97
CA ILE A 724 -35.90 2.29 23.06
C ILE A 724 -35.58 0.97 22.36
N THR A 725 -35.11 1.07 21.11
CA THR A 725 -34.67 -0.03 20.23
C THR A 725 -33.15 -0.12 20.14
N TRP A 726 -32.44 0.97 20.44
CA TRP A 726 -30.98 1.03 20.45
C TRP A 726 -30.43 1.67 21.74
N GLY A 727 -29.14 1.46 22.01
CA GLY A 727 -28.47 1.97 23.22
C GLY A 727 -28.62 1.11 24.48
N LEU A 728 -29.34 -0.01 24.40
CA LEU A 728 -29.35 -1.03 25.46
C LEU A 728 -28.02 -1.79 25.46
N SER A 729 -27.37 -1.87 26.62
CA SER A 729 -26.14 -2.63 26.81
C SER A 729 -26.14 -3.34 28.16
N ARG A 730 -25.68 -4.59 28.18
CA ARG A 730 -25.44 -5.36 29.39
C ARG A 730 -24.08 -5.02 30.01
N SER A 731 -23.05 -4.91 29.18
CA SER A 731 -21.69 -4.66 29.68
C SER A 731 -21.51 -3.23 30.21
N LEU A 732 -22.36 -2.29 29.78
CA LEU A 732 -22.34 -0.91 30.23
C LEU A 732 -23.46 -0.55 31.23
N ALA A 733 -24.23 -1.53 31.72
CA ALA A 733 -25.30 -1.26 32.68
C ALA A 733 -24.75 -0.85 34.06
N GLY A 734 -25.15 0.32 34.55
CA GLY A 734 -24.78 0.82 35.88
C GLY A 734 -23.28 1.14 36.07
N ILE A 735 -22.59 1.56 35.01
CA ILE A 735 -21.17 1.93 35.01
C ILE A 735 -20.84 3.24 35.73
N GLY A 736 -21.86 4.03 36.09
CA GLY A 736 -21.68 5.30 36.80
C GLY A 736 -21.53 6.49 35.86
N GLU A 737 -20.71 7.46 36.24
CA GLU A 737 -20.69 8.79 35.59
C GLU A 737 -19.82 8.86 34.34
N THR A 738 -19.06 7.81 34.04
CA THR A 738 -18.17 7.74 32.88
C THR A 738 -18.43 6.48 32.06
N ILE A 739 -18.23 6.58 30.74
CA ILE A 739 -18.29 5.46 29.82
C ILE A 739 -16.87 5.03 29.41
N PRO A 740 -16.50 3.73 29.56
CA PRO A 740 -15.26 3.21 29.03
C PRO A 740 -15.34 3.08 27.51
N VAL A 741 -14.35 3.65 26.80
CA VAL A 741 -14.24 3.52 25.35
C VAL A 741 -12.86 3.04 24.95
N ASP A 742 -12.81 2.11 24.00
CA ASP A 742 -11.56 1.49 23.55
C ASP A 742 -11.03 2.18 22.29
N MET A 743 -9.74 2.46 22.30
CA MET A 743 -9.00 2.95 21.14
C MET A 743 -7.88 1.96 20.81
N THR A 744 -7.72 1.69 19.51
CA THR A 744 -6.70 0.75 19.01
C THR A 744 -5.96 1.40 17.84
N VAL A 745 -4.63 1.34 17.88
CA VAL A 745 -3.71 1.80 16.84
C VAL A 745 -2.97 0.60 16.27
N PHE A 746 -3.00 0.44 14.94
CA PHE A 746 -2.17 -0.47 14.18
C PHE A 746 -1.11 0.34 13.45
N ALA A 747 0.16 0.20 13.81
CA ALA A 747 1.29 0.85 13.16
C ALA A 747 2.05 -0.16 12.28
N LEU A 748 2.15 0.14 10.98
CA LEU A 748 2.87 -0.69 9.99
C LEU A 748 4.15 0.05 9.58
N GLY A 749 5.27 -0.40 10.14
CA GLY A 749 6.54 0.31 10.06
C GLY A 749 6.42 1.76 10.58
N PRO A 750 7.32 2.66 10.16
CA PRO A 750 7.23 4.09 10.46
C PRO A 750 6.28 4.86 9.52
N ASP A 751 5.66 4.19 8.55
CA ASP A 751 4.95 4.84 7.45
C ASP A 751 3.45 4.99 7.69
N VAL A 752 2.81 4.03 8.33
CA VAL A 752 1.35 3.94 8.40
C VAL A 752 0.87 3.75 9.82
N ALA A 753 -0.16 4.50 10.20
CA ALA A 753 -0.99 4.19 11.35
C ALA A 753 -2.47 4.12 10.95
N ILE A 754 -3.18 3.13 11.50
CA ILE A 754 -4.63 3.00 11.43
C ILE A 754 -5.15 3.11 12.86
N ILE A 755 -6.02 4.07 13.13
CA ILE A 755 -6.61 4.27 14.46
C ILE A 755 -8.13 4.06 14.43
N ALA A 756 -8.62 3.25 15.35
CA ALA A 756 -10.04 2.98 15.58
C ALA A 756 -10.55 3.84 16.74
N LEU A 757 -11.55 4.69 16.48
CA LEU A 757 -12.14 5.65 17.43
C LEU A 757 -13.62 5.35 17.72
N PRO A 758 -14.10 5.61 18.95
CA PRO A 758 -15.50 5.45 19.33
C PRO A 758 -16.40 6.58 18.80
N GLY A 759 -17.66 6.24 18.53
CA GLY A 759 -18.72 7.21 18.18
C GLY A 759 -18.59 7.88 16.81
N GLU A 760 -19.49 8.84 16.58
CA GLU A 760 -19.52 9.76 15.43
C GLU A 760 -18.73 11.03 15.77
N VAL A 761 -17.45 11.04 15.42
CA VAL A 761 -16.47 12.05 15.80
C VAL A 761 -16.52 13.22 14.81
N PHE A 762 -16.47 14.46 15.34
CA PHE A 762 -16.41 15.64 14.48
C PHE A 762 -15.13 15.68 13.65
N VAL A 763 -15.24 16.18 12.42
CA VAL A 763 -14.15 16.18 11.44
C VAL A 763 -12.91 16.94 11.94
N ASP A 764 -13.08 18.02 12.69
CA ASP A 764 -11.98 18.81 13.25
C ASP A 764 -11.07 17.99 14.18
N LEU A 765 -11.65 17.06 14.94
CA LEU A 765 -10.91 16.18 15.85
C LEU A 765 -10.09 15.15 15.05
N GLY A 766 -10.69 14.55 14.00
CA GLY A 766 -9.98 13.65 13.10
C GLY A 766 -8.82 14.35 12.36
N LEU A 767 -9.05 15.56 11.87
CA LEU A 767 -8.01 16.39 11.24
C LEU A 767 -6.90 16.76 12.23
N ALA A 768 -7.23 17.03 13.50
CA ALA A 768 -6.23 17.27 14.53
C ALA A 768 -5.33 16.06 14.76
N ILE A 769 -5.88 14.84 14.75
CA ILE A 769 -5.10 13.60 14.84
C ILE A 769 -4.20 13.44 13.62
N LYS A 770 -4.75 13.54 12.40
CA LYS A 770 -3.98 13.41 11.16
C LYS A 770 -2.80 14.38 11.08
N ARG A 771 -3.02 15.67 11.40
CA ARG A 771 -2.01 16.73 11.32
C ARG A 771 -0.85 16.57 12.31
N ASN A 772 -1.10 15.93 13.45
CA ASN A 772 -0.11 15.76 14.51
C ASN A 772 0.41 14.32 14.60
N SER A 773 0.06 13.45 13.65
CA SER A 773 0.55 12.07 13.62
C SER A 773 2.03 12.02 13.21
N PRO A 774 2.85 11.18 13.87
CA PRO A 774 4.24 10.95 13.48
C PRO A 774 4.38 10.06 12.23
N PHE A 775 3.29 9.50 11.72
CA PHE A 775 3.29 8.59 10.57
C PHE A 775 2.99 9.34 9.26
N ARG A 776 3.66 8.92 8.19
CA ARG A 776 3.45 9.49 6.84
C ARG A 776 2.00 9.39 6.35
N THR A 777 1.29 8.33 6.71
CA THR A 777 -0.11 8.11 6.34
C THR A 777 -0.90 7.65 7.55
N THR A 778 -1.95 8.38 7.92
CA THR A 778 -2.78 8.09 9.10
C THR A 778 -4.25 7.95 8.71
N LEU A 779 -4.81 6.76 8.95
CA LEU A 779 -6.23 6.45 8.72
C LEU A 779 -6.95 6.56 10.05
N VAL A 780 -7.96 7.43 10.12
CA VAL A 780 -8.76 7.65 11.33
C VAL A 780 -10.16 7.10 11.09
N ILE A 781 -10.45 5.94 11.68
CA ILE A 781 -11.70 5.20 11.47
C ILE A 781 -12.58 5.38 12.70
N GLU A 782 -13.72 6.04 12.55
CA GLU A 782 -14.68 6.25 13.63
C GLU A 782 -15.66 5.07 13.79
N LEU A 783 -16.68 5.22 14.64
CA LEU A 783 -17.71 4.21 14.90
C LEU A 783 -17.14 2.83 15.24
N SER A 784 -16.00 2.84 15.92
CA SER A 784 -15.27 1.66 16.29
C SER A 784 -15.47 1.33 17.76
N ASN A 785 -15.66 0.06 18.08
CA ASN A 785 -15.70 -0.50 19.43
C ASN A 785 -16.83 -0.03 20.37
N CYS A 786 -17.39 1.18 20.18
CA CYS A 786 -18.43 1.76 21.02
C CYS A 786 -19.21 2.81 20.22
N VAL A 787 -20.53 2.60 20.12
CA VAL A 787 -21.49 3.53 19.48
C VAL A 787 -22.30 4.29 20.53
N GLU A 788 -22.27 3.84 21.78
CA GLU A 788 -23.07 4.39 22.89
C GLU A 788 -22.69 5.84 23.27
N THR A 789 -21.54 6.34 22.77
CA THR A 789 -21.17 7.77 22.82
C THR A 789 -22.04 8.63 21.90
N ILE A 790 -22.68 8.01 20.89
CA ILE A 790 -23.42 8.65 19.81
C ILE A 790 -22.47 9.63 19.08
N TYR A 791 -22.72 10.93 19.18
CA TYR A 791 -21.84 11.96 18.66
C TYR A 791 -20.70 12.28 19.63
N VAL A 792 -19.55 12.63 19.07
CA VAL A 792 -18.41 13.19 19.80
C VAL A 792 -18.07 14.57 19.21
N PRO A 793 -18.77 15.64 19.64
CA PRO A 793 -18.49 17.00 19.21
C PRO A 793 -17.22 17.57 19.86
N THR A 794 -16.69 18.64 19.26
CA THR A 794 -15.68 19.49 19.93
C THR A 794 -16.31 20.21 21.12
N ARG A 795 -15.52 20.54 22.14
CA ARG A 795 -15.95 21.38 23.28
C ARG A 795 -16.57 22.68 22.82
N ALA A 796 -16.04 23.29 21.76
CA ALA A 796 -16.59 24.52 21.18
C ALA A 796 -17.97 24.31 20.55
N ALA A 797 -18.22 23.18 19.89
CA ALA A 797 -19.50 22.90 19.27
C ALA A 797 -20.65 22.85 20.28
N TYR A 798 -20.39 22.39 21.52
CA TYR A 798 -21.39 22.37 22.59
C TYR A 798 -21.99 23.74 22.88
N ALA A 799 -21.20 24.81 22.78
CA ALA A 799 -21.68 26.18 23.01
C ALA A 799 -22.69 26.64 21.93
N GLY A 800 -22.58 26.11 20.71
CA GLY A 800 -23.45 26.46 19.57
C GLY A 800 -24.72 25.62 19.46
N GLY A 801 -24.79 24.46 20.12
CA GLY A 801 -25.95 23.55 20.11
C GLY A 801 -26.15 22.78 18.79
N SER A 802 -27.42 22.53 18.46
CA SER A 802 -27.89 21.71 17.32
C SER A 802 -27.83 20.19 17.51
N TYR A 803 -28.21 19.44 16.47
CA TYR A 803 -28.53 18.01 16.53
C TYR A 803 -27.46 17.14 17.18
N GLU A 804 -26.23 17.22 16.69
CA GLU A 804 -25.13 16.36 17.14
C GLU A 804 -24.80 16.57 18.62
N VAL A 805 -24.84 17.83 19.06
CA VAL A 805 -24.61 18.23 20.45
C VAL A 805 -25.77 17.77 21.34
N THR A 806 -27.01 17.97 20.87
CA THR A 806 -28.21 17.50 21.57
C THR A 806 -28.21 15.98 21.73
N ASN A 807 -27.73 15.25 20.72
CA ASN A 807 -27.75 13.80 20.70
C ASN A 807 -26.49 13.13 21.29
N SER A 808 -25.39 13.86 21.51
CA SER A 808 -24.20 13.28 22.18
C SER A 808 -24.54 12.82 23.60
N SER A 809 -24.06 11.63 23.98
CA SER A 809 -24.21 11.11 25.34
C SER A 809 -23.11 11.55 26.31
N THR A 810 -22.04 12.16 25.77
CA THR A 810 -20.86 12.57 26.54
C THR A 810 -20.88 14.06 26.87
N MET A 811 -20.04 14.47 27.82
CA MET A 811 -19.88 15.87 28.23
C MET A 811 -18.89 16.61 27.30
N PRO A 812 -18.95 17.96 27.24
CA PRO A 812 -17.95 18.77 26.54
C PRO A 812 -16.52 18.46 27.00
N GLY A 813 -15.57 18.33 26.06
CA GLY A 813 -14.19 17.93 26.36
C GLY A 813 -13.86 16.47 26.03
N SER A 814 -14.88 15.62 25.80
CA SER A 814 -14.67 14.20 25.50
C SER A 814 -13.93 13.99 24.17
N GLY A 815 -14.24 14.79 23.15
CA GLY A 815 -13.55 14.75 21.86
C GLY A 815 -12.08 15.14 21.97
N GLU A 816 -11.75 16.18 22.75
CA GLU A 816 -10.38 16.59 23.00
C GLU A 816 -9.57 15.51 23.74
N LEU A 817 -10.18 14.84 24.74
CA LEU A 817 -9.54 13.74 25.45
C LEU A 817 -9.25 12.54 24.52
N ILE A 818 -10.16 12.25 23.57
CA ILE A 818 -9.91 11.25 22.51
C ILE A 818 -8.71 11.66 21.66
N VAL A 819 -8.62 12.91 21.22
CA VAL A 819 -7.49 13.40 20.40
C VAL A 819 -6.17 13.31 21.17
N GLU A 820 -6.12 13.78 22.41
CA GLU A 820 -4.92 13.71 23.25
C GLU A 820 -4.45 12.26 23.44
N THR A 821 -5.39 11.35 23.69
CA THR A 821 -5.10 9.92 23.86
C THR A 821 -4.62 9.29 22.55
N ALA A 822 -5.26 9.62 21.42
CA ALA A 822 -4.89 9.12 20.09
C ALA A 822 -3.44 9.46 19.76
N LEU A 823 -3.06 10.74 19.95
CA LEU A 823 -1.72 11.22 19.68
C LEU A 823 -0.69 10.55 20.58
N LYS A 824 -1.01 10.35 21.86
CA LYS A 824 -0.14 9.60 22.79
C LYS A 824 0.10 8.16 22.31
N LEU A 825 -0.94 7.44 21.89
CA LEU A 825 -0.78 6.07 21.38
C LEU A 825 0.03 6.02 20.09
N LEU A 826 -0.17 6.99 19.19
CA LEU A 826 0.60 7.10 17.95
C LEU A 826 2.09 7.35 18.25
N ASP A 827 2.41 8.24 19.18
CA ASP A 827 3.79 8.50 19.60
C ASP A 827 4.43 7.29 20.26
N GLU A 828 3.70 6.56 21.12
CA GLU A 828 4.17 5.33 21.73
C GLU A 828 4.47 4.25 20.68
N ALA A 829 3.57 4.08 19.71
CA ALA A 829 3.77 3.13 18.61
C ALA A 829 4.99 3.52 17.75
N ALA A 830 5.16 4.81 17.44
CA ALA A 830 6.29 5.30 16.65
C ALA A 830 7.64 5.13 17.36
N ARG A 831 7.69 5.30 18.69
CA ARG A 831 8.91 5.06 19.48
C ARG A 831 9.29 3.59 19.52
N GLU A 832 8.32 2.69 19.65
CA GLU A 832 8.58 1.24 19.64
C GLU A 832 9.12 0.77 18.29
N GLN A 833 8.55 1.29 17.20
CA GLN A 833 9.04 1.09 15.83
C GLN A 833 10.51 1.49 15.65
N GLN A 834 10.95 2.57 16.31
CA GLN A 834 12.35 3.01 16.31
C GLN A 834 13.26 2.13 17.17
N SER A 835 12.80 1.67 18.34
CA SER A 835 13.61 0.80 19.20
C SER A 835 13.88 -0.58 18.58
N SER A 836 12.93 -1.13 17.82
CA SER A 836 13.11 -2.39 17.10
C SER A 836 14.05 -2.28 15.89
N ALA A 837 14.53 -1.08 15.57
CA ALA A 837 15.45 -0.80 14.46
C ALA A 837 16.93 -0.85 14.87
N ASN A 838 17.22 -0.72 16.17
CA ASN A 838 18.55 -0.69 16.77
C ASN A 838 18.86 -2.03 17.42
#